data_AF-A0A954RH05-F1
#
_entry.id   AF-A0A954RH05-F1
#
_cell.length_a   1.000
_cell.length_b   1.000
_cell.length_c   1.000
_cell.angle_alpha   90.00
_cell.angle_beta   90.00
_cell.angle_gamma   90.00
#
_symmetry.space_group_name_H-M   'P 1'
#
loop_
_entity.id
_entity.type
_entity.pdbx_description
1 polymer ?
#
loop_
_entity_poly.entity_id
_entity_poly.type
_entity_poly.pdbx_seq_one_letter_code
_entity_poly.pdbx_strand_id
1 'polypeptide(L)'
;MNAARSLAIAFIAVGLVCLNCLCCFAIDIALTFDTPADQFPAYDPDGSKLQLIALAAADMWEDLLPFGNNAYSVTVHWGTFPANSTQLAVYNGFDHSINVRRNNAWFLDPTPTEHGEFAPFVQTLYRDLDATQQASFNGTPPDLLETGYTAAAVSGGVADGVDDLLSVLLHEMGHFTEIGYNLLAPDVAIQSKFIGGVTGVSAQREDESHITPDNALLDPQLAAGQRVLPSALDLMVAANEQNHSDIRLRRIDWLGNVQLPGPSLWSVASGWEGGRTPTTGTNVTVRDGGNLQVLSAPGTARTLLLTQNSDLTIFDDLHVALDTQIFGSGGFDHPTVVIADATGTMAVDRNLDISLGGVQLNGGQLDVTGLLILDGEVSGAGFVNTSTLNGYGAVNVGSQLRNRGRVKGEGGTLVITAGASGKLDLDGNQEATQVGLLLARDGNLEFHGPLNDAFDGTADIGAGHSIRFDEEWTFGQNGNLHFSDAGALAEFFSSVPASHVTFDGSSITLPQNALARVRAGAITLKSGVDVTVPSGAILGLNGNIEFSGGSYTGAGVLRQNGNANVATNTSIAVSEYDWDGFNLPTPADTQIEANAKFMLNVGSIGGAYSGTVSLADDAELSVNILAGFGVWQLAPEGTIRFIKNGRVTGSPVIVRGKIVALEGSNHLDSAATLTASSVVTIADQAALNIDAPIGLGGGVITTLTGQLDDSVLHQRATALVLDHHRINVGYFNWDADDATDSHTTIQPDAFLDIRAKQIGNGLTDPLFFPLWRRGFGDTIDIDSGTLGVEVGYGARGEESFPSYWTLNAAGHLNLNLIGHALPTVQGSRLINRGTISGDGQFLNQLENDGEVIVGHQGDIGTIRLADEFIQTQVGSMAFELGGLLPGTEFDRVNHEVAMSLDGTLVVSLLDNYYPAPGDIFRIIDGNPTSMLSGTFSQTLLPAGQWDVFYGSYFVDLRFIAVPEPATVWYLLATIPALLRMRRTTSTC
;
A
#
# COMPACT_ATOMS: atom_id res chain seq x y z
N MET A 1 27.73 9.09 -26.26
CA MET A 1 28.47 9.52 -27.47
C MET A 1 27.55 9.94 -28.63
N ASN A 2 26.32 10.44 -28.35
CA ASN A 2 25.34 10.81 -29.39
C ASN A 2 25.09 12.32 -29.54
N ALA A 3 25.82 13.17 -28.78
CA ALA A 3 25.69 14.63 -28.88
C ALA A 3 26.41 15.26 -30.09
N ALA A 4 27.15 14.48 -30.89
CA ALA A 4 27.99 14.98 -31.97
C ALA A 4 27.37 14.86 -33.38
N ARG A 5 26.16 14.31 -33.52
CA ARG A 5 25.50 14.17 -34.84
C ARG A 5 24.49 15.28 -35.16
N SER A 6 23.96 15.99 -34.16
CA SER A 6 22.97 17.05 -34.39
C SER A 6 23.56 18.40 -34.84
N LEU A 7 24.89 18.58 -34.79
CA LEU A 7 25.53 19.84 -35.18
C LEU A 7 26.07 19.85 -36.63
N ALA A 8 26.11 18.70 -37.30
CA ALA A 8 26.77 18.56 -38.62
C ALA A 8 25.80 18.61 -39.82
N ILE A 9 24.49 18.51 -39.61
CA ILE A 9 23.48 18.56 -40.69
C ILE A 9 22.93 19.98 -40.90
N ALA A 10 23.09 20.88 -39.93
CA ALA A 10 22.62 22.27 -40.02
C ALA A 10 23.48 23.20 -40.91
N PHE A 11 24.68 22.80 -41.35
CA PHE A 11 25.63 23.70 -42.03
C PHE A 11 25.97 23.37 -43.49
N ILE A 12 25.48 22.28 -44.08
CA ILE A 12 25.84 21.88 -45.46
C ILE A 12 24.68 22.06 -46.47
N ALA A 13 23.45 22.37 -46.04
CA ALA A 13 22.34 22.71 -46.95
C ALA A 13 22.21 24.22 -47.28
N VAL A 14 22.98 25.10 -46.63
CA VAL A 14 22.88 26.57 -46.79
C VAL A 14 23.86 27.13 -47.83
N GLY A 15 24.70 26.28 -48.46
CA GLY A 15 25.84 26.73 -49.26
C GLY A 15 25.66 26.88 -50.78
N LEU A 16 24.56 26.42 -51.40
CA LEU A 16 24.50 26.38 -52.87
C LEU A 16 23.10 26.50 -53.51
N VAL A 17 22.25 27.44 -53.04
CA VAL A 17 21.03 27.88 -53.76
C VAL A 17 20.91 29.42 -53.84
N CYS A 18 21.96 30.17 -53.51
CA CYS A 18 21.92 31.64 -53.54
C CYS A 18 22.26 32.26 -54.91
N LEU A 19 21.70 31.78 -56.02
CA LEU A 19 21.64 32.56 -57.26
C LEU A 19 20.44 32.07 -58.11
N ASN A 20 19.38 32.90 -58.10
CA ASN A 20 18.09 32.82 -58.81
C ASN A 20 16.84 32.47 -57.97
N CYS A 21 16.73 32.99 -56.74
CA CYS A 21 15.39 33.39 -56.28
C CYS A 21 14.95 34.56 -57.16
N LEU A 22 14.17 34.28 -58.21
CA LEU A 22 13.25 35.27 -58.73
C LEU A 22 12.43 35.72 -57.53
N CYS A 23 12.53 36.98 -57.11
CA CYS A 23 11.62 37.55 -56.15
C CYS A 23 10.22 37.31 -56.72
N CYS A 24 9.49 36.37 -56.12
CA CYS A 24 8.11 36.18 -56.47
C CYS A 24 7.35 37.37 -55.89
N PHE A 25 6.65 38.11 -56.74
CA PHE A 25 5.85 39.25 -56.34
C PHE A 25 4.50 38.74 -55.80
N ALA A 26 4.08 39.26 -54.63
CA ALA A 26 2.71 39.18 -54.16
C ALA A 26 1.86 40.24 -54.87
N ILE A 27 0.53 40.19 -54.72
CA ILE A 27 -0.24 41.39 -55.05
C ILE A 27 0.21 42.55 -54.16
N ASP A 28 0.14 43.76 -54.68
CA ASP A 28 0.53 44.99 -53.99
C ASP A 28 -0.67 45.95 -54.01
N ILE A 29 -1.18 46.33 -52.85
CA ILE A 29 -2.33 47.21 -52.68
C ILE A 29 -1.83 48.54 -52.11
N ALA A 30 -1.51 49.47 -53.01
CA ALA A 30 -1.11 50.82 -52.65
C ALA A 30 -2.34 51.67 -52.32
N LEU A 31 -2.56 51.93 -51.03
CA LEU A 31 -3.66 52.79 -50.56
C LEU A 31 -3.27 54.27 -50.53
N THR A 32 -4.12 55.12 -51.12
CA THR A 32 -4.06 56.58 -50.98
C THR A 32 -5.26 57.06 -50.16
N PHE A 33 -5.05 57.94 -49.19
CA PHE A 33 -6.13 58.46 -48.34
C PHE A 33 -6.38 59.93 -48.66
N ASP A 34 -7.58 60.28 -49.13
CA ASP A 34 -7.88 61.62 -49.67
C ASP A 34 -9.20 62.24 -49.18
N THR A 35 -9.59 61.90 -47.95
CA THR A 35 -10.84 62.43 -47.35
C THR A 35 -10.83 63.97 -47.29
N PRO A 36 -11.82 64.65 -47.91
CA PRO A 36 -11.95 66.10 -47.81
C PRO A 36 -12.14 66.56 -46.36
N ALA A 37 -11.56 67.71 -45.99
CA ALA A 37 -11.55 68.19 -44.60
C ALA A 37 -12.96 68.40 -43.98
N ASP A 38 -13.99 68.63 -44.80
CA ASP A 38 -15.39 68.76 -44.38
C ASP A 38 -16.15 67.43 -44.32
N GLN A 39 -15.49 66.32 -44.68
CA GLN A 39 -16.07 64.98 -44.77
C GLN A 39 -15.67 64.05 -43.63
N PHE A 40 -14.63 64.37 -42.85
CA PHE A 40 -14.26 63.60 -41.67
C PHE A 40 -15.41 63.52 -40.64
N PRO A 41 -15.78 62.32 -40.18
CA PRO A 41 -16.75 62.17 -39.10
C PRO A 41 -16.14 62.54 -37.76
N ALA A 42 -16.97 62.94 -36.79
CA ALA A 42 -16.51 63.38 -35.47
C ALA A 42 -15.74 62.30 -34.69
N TYR A 43 -15.97 61.02 -34.99
CA TYR A 43 -15.32 59.87 -34.35
C TYR A 43 -13.98 59.48 -35.00
N ASP A 44 -13.62 60.08 -36.15
CA ASP A 44 -12.35 59.89 -36.88
C ASP A 44 -11.92 61.23 -37.55
N PRO A 45 -11.58 62.26 -36.75
CA PRO A 45 -11.43 63.63 -37.23
C PRO A 45 -10.21 63.87 -38.13
N ASP A 46 -9.27 62.93 -38.17
CA ASP A 46 -8.04 62.99 -38.98
C ASP A 46 -7.90 61.80 -39.95
N GLY A 47 -8.86 60.89 -39.99
CA GLY A 47 -8.84 59.72 -40.87
C GLY A 47 -7.95 58.57 -40.41
N SER A 48 -7.27 58.71 -39.26
CA SER A 48 -6.28 57.74 -38.79
C SER A 48 -6.88 56.36 -38.53
N LYS A 49 -8.15 56.28 -38.10
CA LYS A 49 -8.83 54.99 -37.86
C LYS A 49 -9.21 54.30 -39.15
N LEU A 50 -9.75 55.03 -40.12
CA LEU A 50 -10.00 54.50 -41.45
C LEU A 50 -8.70 53.98 -42.08
N GLN A 51 -7.62 54.75 -41.97
CA GLN A 51 -6.32 54.35 -42.49
C GLN A 51 -5.82 53.04 -41.85
N LEU A 52 -5.90 52.92 -40.53
CA LEU A 52 -5.46 51.72 -39.82
C LEU A 52 -6.23 50.46 -40.25
N ILE A 53 -7.55 50.56 -40.39
CA ILE A 53 -8.40 49.42 -40.74
C ILE A 53 -8.26 49.07 -42.24
N ALA A 54 -8.17 50.08 -43.12
CA ALA A 54 -7.96 49.87 -44.55
C ALA A 54 -6.60 49.22 -44.82
N LEU A 55 -5.54 49.66 -44.13
CA LEU A 55 -4.23 49.00 -44.23
C LEU A 55 -4.31 47.55 -43.77
N ALA A 56 -5.01 47.26 -42.67
CA ALA A 56 -5.20 45.88 -42.21
C ALA A 56 -5.97 45.02 -43.22
N ALA A 57 -6.99 45.57 -43.89
CA ALA A 57 -7.73 44.88 -44.95
C ALA A 57 -6.85 44.61 -46.19
N ALA A 58 -6.02 45.58 -46.59
CA ALA A 58 -5.06 45.43 -47.68
C ALA A 58 -4.02 44.35 -47.34
N ASP A 59 -3.39 44.43 -46.16
CA ASP A 59 -2.42 43.44 -45.68
C ASP A 59 -3.00 42.01 -45.67
N MET A 60 -4.30 41.86 -45.36
CA MET A 60 -4.98 40.57 -45.43
C MET A 60 -5.06 40.04 -46.85
N TRP A 61 -5.53 40.83 -47.81
CA TRP A 61 -5.60 40.42 -49.21
C TRP A 61 -4.21 40.11 -49.79
N GLU A 62 -3.20 40.92 -49.47
CA GLU A 62 -1.81 40.69 -49.90
C GLU A 62 -1.24 39.36 -49.36
N ASP A 63 -1.53 39.02 -48.11
CA ASP A 63 -1.09 37.74 -47.52
C ASP A 63 -1.80 36.54 -48.15
N LEU A 64 -3.09 36.68 -48.49
CA LEU A 64 -3.90 35.59 -49.02
C LEU A 64 -3.66 35.34 -50.53
N LEU A 65 -3.19 36.34 -51.29
CA LEU A 65 -2.85 36.26 -52.71
C LEU A 65 -1.34 36.56 -52.98
N PRO A 66 -0.41 35.73 -52.47
CA PRO A 66 1.03 36.06 -52.47
C PRO A 66 1.76 35.77 -53.79
N PHE A 67 1.05 35.33 -54.84
CA PHE A 67 1.63 35.01 -56.14
C PHE A 67 0.87 35.76 -57.24
N GLY A 68 1.33 36.96 -57.55
CA GLY A 68 0.70 37.82 -58.56
C GLY A 68 1.64 38.90 -59.07
N ASN A 69 1.46 39.31 -60.33
CA ASN A 69 2.10 40.51 -60.88
C ASN A 69 1.14 41.72 -60.85
N ASN A 70 0.11 41.66 -60.00
CA ASN A 70 -0.98 42.61 -59.99
C ASN A 70 -0.71 43.64 -58.90
N ALA A 71 -0.63 44.91 -59.29
CA ALA A 71 -0.54 46.04 -58.36
C ALA A 71 -1.82 46.87 -58.49
N TYR A 72 -2.49 47.10 -57.37
CA TYR A 72 -3.71 47.89 -57.26
C TYR A 72 -3.37 49.21 -56.59
N SER A 73 -3.81 50.33 -57.16
CA SER A 73 -3.73 51.63 -56.51
C SER A 73 -5.14 52.11 -56.25
N VAL A 74 -5.50 52.21 -54.97
CA VAL A 74 -6.88 52.46 -54.55
C VAL A 74 -6.92 53.64 -53.60
N THR A 75 -7.85 54.54 -53.86
CA THR A 75 -8.07 55.73 -53.03
C THR A 75 -9.18 55.44 -52.01
N VAL A 76 -8.93 55.59 -50.72
CA VAL A 76 -9.92 55.32 -49.66
C VAL A 76 -10.27 56.62 -48.93
N HIS A 77 -11.56 56.95 -48.85
CA HIS A 77 -12.01 58.14 -48.12
C HIS A 77 -13.37 57.97 -47.44
N TRP A 78 -13.61 58.80 -46.44
CA TRP A 78 -14.95 59.04 -45.93
C TRP A 78 -15.74 59.89 -46.92
N GLY A 79 -17.00 59.53 -47.19
CA GLY A 79 -17.87 60.34 -48.03
C GLY A 79 -19.33 60.34 -47.61
N THR A 80 -20.11 61.15 -48.33
CA THR A 80 -21.53 61.39 -48.05
C THR A 80 -22.40 60.58 -48.99
N PHE A 81 -23.28 59.77 -48.42
CA PHE A 81 -24.27 58.99 -49.15
C PHE A 81 -25.66 59.66 -49.10
N PRO A 82 -26.55 59.38 -50.07
CA PRO A 82 -27.95 59.80 -50.00
C PRO A 82 -28.60 59.37 -48.66
N ALA A 83 -29.48 60.20 -48.11
CA ALA A 83 -30.07 59.98 -46.78
C ALA A 83 -30.80 58.63 -46.61
N ASN A 84 -31.27 58.03 -47.71
CA ASN A 84 -31.96 56.73 -47.73
C ASN A 84 -31.08 55.59 -48.27
N SER A 85 -29.78 55.82 -48.46
CA SER A 85 -28.86 54.74 -48.87
C SER A 85 -28.77 53.69 -47.78
N THR A 86 -28.76 52.41 -48.17
CA THR A 86 -28.41 51.28 -47.30
C THR A 86 -26.97 50.83 -47.50
N GLN A 87 -26.27 51.34 -48.52
CA GLN A 87 -24.87 51.02 -48.76
C GLN A 87 -23.97 51.54 -47.63
N LEU A 88 -23.05 50.68 -47.20
CA LEU A 88 -22.08 50.95 -46.13
C LEU A 88 -20.78 51.53 -46.68
N ALA A 89 -20.31 51.00 -47.80
CA ALA A 89 -19.28 51.58 -48.65
C ALA A 89 -19.59 51.24 -50.12
N VAL A 90 -18.80 51.80 -51.05
CA VAL A 90 -18.84 51.44 -52.47
C VAL A 90 -17.45 51.59 -53.07
N TYR A 91 -16.97 50.55 -53.75
CA TYR A 91 -15.86 50.60 -54.68
C TYR A 91 -16.30 51.09 -56.07
N ASN A 92 -15.64 52.12 -56.56
CA ASN A 92 -15.84 52.66 -57.89
C ASN A 92 -14.72 52.21 -58.82
N GLY A 93 -15.03 51.28 -59.74
CA GLY A 93 -14.07 50.76 -60.71
C GLY A 93 -13.57 51.78 -61.75
N PHE A 94 -14.18 52.97 -61.88
CA PHE A 94 -13.73 53.98 -62.85
C PHE A 94 -12.55 54.82 -62.36
N ASP A 95 -12.53 55.19 -61.08
CA ASP A 95 -11.50 56.01 -60.46
C ASP A 95 -10.68 55.25 -59.39
N HIS A 96 -10.97 53.95 -59.22
CA HIS A 96 -10.39 53.07 -58.22
C HIS A 96 -10.45 53.67 -56.82
N SER A 97 -11.64 54.12 -56.40
CA SER A 97 -11.86 54.65 -55.06
C SER A 97 -12.84 53.80 -54.23
N ILE A 98 -12.60 53.70 -52.93
CA ILE A 98 -13.54 53.16 -51.93
C ILE A 98 -14.08 54.34 -51.13
N ASN A 99 -15.38 54.61 -51.30
CA ASN A 99 -16.08 55.65 -50.57
C ASN A 99 -16.82 55.04 -49.38
N VAL A 100 -16.37 55.32 -48.16
CA VAL A 100 -16.93 54.77 -46.91
C VAL A 100 -17.94 55.75 -46.32
N ARG A 101 -19.13 55.25 -45.94
CA ARG A 101 -20.20 56.08 -45.41
C ARG A 101 -19.86 56.69 -44.05
N ARG A 102 -19.70 58.00 -44.00
CA ARG A 102 -19.33 58.72 -42.75
C ARG A 102 -20.43 58.82 -41.68
N ASN A 103 -21.69 58.59 -42.05
CA ASN A 103 -22.85 58.77 -41.17
C ASN A 103 -23.48 57.43 -40.78
N ASN A 104 -22.64 56.43 -40.53
CA ASN A 104 -23.04 55.11 -40.08
C ASN A 104 -22.50 54.81 -38.66
N ALA A 105 -23.12 53.87 -37.97
CA ALA A 105 -22.66 53.39 -36.67
C ALA A 105 -21.59 52.29 -36.89
N TRP A 106 -20.34 52.71 -36.97
CA TRP A 106 -19.21 51.81 -37.21
C TRP A 106 -18.59 51.26 -35.93
N PHE A 107 -18.28 49.97 -35.92
CA PHE A 107 -17.19 49.44 -35.13
C PHE A 107 -15.86 49.75 -35.82
N LEU A 108 -15.03 50.55 -35.12
CA LEU A 108 -13.69 50.90 -35.56
C LEU A 108 -12.70 50.10 -34.73
N ASP A 109 -12.33 48.94 -35.24
CA ASP A 109 -11.44 48.00 -34.55
C ASP A 109 -10.05 48.62 -34.31
N PRO A 110 -9.64 48.82 -33.05
CA PRO A 110 -8.29 49.30 -32.73
C PRO A 110 -7.20 48.24 -32.97
N THR A 111 -7.59 46.97 -33.06
CA THR A 111 -6.74 45.77 -33.18
C THR A 111 -7.26 44.83 -34.28
N PRO A 112 -7.34 45.30 -35.54
CA PRO A 112 -8.01 44.58 -36.64
C PRO A 112 -7.41 43.22 -36.99
N THR A 113 -6.23 42.89 -36.47
CA THR A 113 -5.54 41.61 -36.67
C THR A 113 -5.74 40.61 -35.53
N GLU A 114 -6.34 41.02 -34.40
CA GLU A 114 -6.55 40.17 -33.21
C GLU A 114 -7.96 39.56 -33.14
N HIS A 115 -8.96 40.29 -33.63
CA HIS A 115 -10.37 39.87 -33.70
C HIS A 115 -11.06 39.49 -32.39
N GLY A 116 -10.52 39.87 -31.22
CA GLY A 116 -11.06 39.44 -29.91
C GLY A 116 -12.50 39.88 -29.61
N GLU A 117 -13.02 40.85 -30.35
CA GLU A 117 -14.39 41.36 -30.25
C GLU A 117 -15.43 40.47 -30.94
N PHE A 118 -14.97 39.52 -31.77
CA PHE A 118 -15.80 38.61 -32.53
C PHE A 118 -15.39 37.17 -32.26
N ALA A 119 -16.26 36.41 -31.60
CA ALA A 119 -15.96 35.02 -31.25
C ALA A 119 -17.24 34.21 -30.98
N PRO A 120 -17.24 32.90 -31.29
CA PRO A 120 -16.24 32.18 -32.07
C PRO A 120 -16.41 32.43 -33.58
N PHE A 121 -15.32 32.32 -34.33
CA PHE A 121 -15.39 32.22 -35.79
C PHE A 121 -15.87 30.83 -36.21
N VAL A 122 -16.72 30.78 -37.22
CA VAL A 122 -17.35 29.58 -37.74
C VAL A 122 -17.09 29.50 -39.25
N GLN A 123 -16.52 28.38 -39.70
CA GLN A 123 -16.49 28.04 -41.12
C GLN A 123 -17.87 27.52 -41.52
N THR A 124 -18.41 28.07 -42.60
CA THR A 124 -19.58 27.50 -43.28
C THR A 124 -19.08 26.67 -44.45
N LEU A 125 -19.37 25.37 -44.46
CA LEU A 125 -18.97 24.46 -45.52
C LEU A 125 -20.12 24.28 -46.52
N TYR A 126 -19.82 23.87 -47.75
CA TYR A 126 -20.83 23.62 -48.79
C TYR A 126 -21.94 22.67 -48.34
N ARG A 127 -21.61 21.63 -47.56
CA ARG A 127 -22.61 20.71 -46.99
C ARG A 127 -23.52 21.32 -45.93
N ASP A 128 -23.11 22.42 -45.31
CA ASP A 128 -23.87 23.11 -44.27
C ASP A 128 -24.92 24.05 -44.89
N LEU A 129 -24.80 24.34 -46.19
CA LEU A 129 -25.74 25.14 -46.96
C LEU A 129 -27.07 24.40 -47.18
N ASP A 130 -28.17 25.14 -47.16
CA ASP A 130 -29.46 24.58 -47.56
C ASP A 130 -29.55 24.35 -49.09
N ALA A 131 -30.61 23.66 -49.54
CA ALA A 131 -30.76 23.32 -50.96
C ALA A 131 -30.88 24.54 -51.88
N THR A 132 -31.34 25.70 -51.37
CA THR A 132 -31.44 26.94 -52.14
C THR A 132 -30.05 27.57 -52.28
N GLN A 133 -29.31 27.61 -51.19
CA GLN A 133 -27.93 28.10 -51.16
C GLN A 133 -27.01 27.21 -52.00
N GLN A 134 -27.14 25.88 -51.96
CA GLN A 134 -26.36 24.98 -52.82
C GLN A 134 -26.62 25.19 -54.32
N ALA A 135 -27.81 25.69 -54.70
CA ALA A 135 -28.16 25.98 -56.09
C ALA A 135 -27.43 27.21 -56.67
N SER A 136 -26.75 27.99 -55.82
CA SER A 136 -25.83 29.06 -56.23
C SER A 136 -24.53 28.54 -56.85
N PHE A 137 -24.33 27.22 -56.90
CA PHE A 137 -23.21 26.58 -57.57
C PHE A 137 -23.69 25.78 -58.78
N ASN A 138 -22.94 25.85 -59.88
CA ASN A 138 -23.05 24.86 -60.95
C ASN A 138 -22.06 23.73 -60.69
N GLY A 139 -22.50 22.49 -60.92
CA GLY A 139 -21.73 21.31 -60.53
C GLY A 139 -21.89 21.00 -59.03
N THR A 140 -21.07 20.08 -58.53
CA THR A 140 -21.10 19.68 -57.10
C THR A 140 -19.69 19.88 -56.54
N PRO A 141 -19.45 20.98 -55.81
CA PRO A 141 -18.22 21.16 -55.04
C PRO A 141 -18.01 20.03 -54.02
N PRO A 142 -16.79 19.86 -53.49
CA PRO A 142 -16.57 19.03 -52.30
C PRO A 142 -17.42 19.52 -51.12
N ASP A 143 -17.98 18.59 -50.36
CA ASP A 143 -18.81 18.88 -49.17
C ASP A 143 -18.09 19.76 -48.13
N LEU A 144 -16.76 19.65 -48.08
CA LEU A 144 -15.87 20.38 -47.17
C LEU A 144 -15.31 21.69 -47.75
N LEU A 145 -15.75 22.13 -48.93
CA LEU A 145 -15.38 23.46 -49.44
C LEU A 145 -15.92 24.54 -48.50
N GLU A 146 -15.06 25.40 -47.98
CA GLU A 146 -15.45 26.55 -47.18
C GLU A 146 -16.05 27.65 -48.08
N THR A 147 -17.31 27.96 -47.84
CA THR A 147 -18.06 28.99 -48.56
C THR A 147 -18.26 30.26 -47.76
N GLY A 148 -17.87 30.28 -46.48
CA GLY A 148 -18.02 31.42 -45.60
C GLY A 148 -17.21 31.30 -44.31
N TYR A 149 -16.79 32.43 -43.75
CA TYR A 149 -16.09 32.47 -42.47
C TYR A 149 -16.46 33.71 -41.68
N THR A 150 -17.29 33.52 -40.65
CA THR A 150 -17.93 34.62 -39.94
C THR A 150 -17.90 34.43 -38.44
N ALA A 151 -18.02 35.52 -37.70
CA ALA A 151 -18.16 35.54 -36.25
C ALA A 151 -19.16 36.62 -35.82
N ALA A 152 -20.00 36.30 -34.84
CA ALA A 152 -20.81 37.31 -34.18
C ALA A 152 -19.96 38.11 -33.18
N ALA A 153 -20.30 39.37 -32.97
CA ALA A 153 -19.74 40.19 -31.92
C ALA A 153 -20.05 39.57 -30.55
N VAL A 154 -19.10 39.65 -29.64
CA VAL A 154 -19.31 39.22 -28.25
C VAL A 154 -20.46 40.03 -27.66
N SER A 155 -21.50 39.34 -27.18
CA SER A 155 -22.73 39.98 -26.70
C SER A 155 -22.46 41.01 -25.61
N GLY A 156 -23.05 42.20 -25.76
CA GLY A 156 -22.83 43.37 -24.89
C GLY A 156 -21.48 44.08 -25.09
N GLY A 157 -20.67 43.62 -26.04
CA GLY A 157 -19.40 44.22 -26.42
C GLY A 157 -19.57 45.49 -27.26
N VAL A 158 -18.44 46.17 -27.54
CA VAL A 158 -18.41 47.43 -28.32
C VAL A 158 -18.74 47.24 -29.81
N ALA A 159 -18.64 46.02 -30.32
CA ALA A 159 -19.01 45.65 -31.67
C ALA A 159 -20.45 45.13 -31.78
N ASP A 160 -21.15 44.90 -30.67
CA ASP A 160 -22.51 44.33 -30.67
C ASP A 160 -23.53 45.32 -31.25
N GLY A 161 -24.23 44.89 -32.31
CA GLY A 161 -25.27 45.68 -32.99
C GLY A 161 -24.80 46.86 -33.84
N VAL A 162 -23.51 46.94 -34.19
CA VAL A 162 -22.93 47.99 -35.07
C VAL A 162 -22.20 47.36 -36.26
N ASP A 163 -22.06 48.08 -37.37
CA ASP A 163 -21.44 47.53 -38.59
C ASP A 163 -19.91 47.48 -38.46
N ASP A 164 -19.29 46.36 -38.85
CA ASP A 164 -17.84 46.18 -38.78
C ASP A 164 -17.14 46.78 -40.00
N LEU A 165 -16.36 47.85 -39.79
CA LEU A 165 -15.68 48.52 -40.90
C LEU A 165 -14.62 47.63 -41.57
N LEU A 166 -13.98 46.73 -40.83
CA LEU A 166 -12.99 45.82 -41.40
C LEU A 166 -13.63 44.88 -42.43
N SER A 167 -14.74 44.23 -42.08
CA SER A 167 -15.48 43.35 -42.99
C SER A 167 -15.94 44.08 -44.26
N VAL A 168 -16.47 45.30 -44.11
CA VAL A 168 -16.88 46.12 -45.25
C VAL A 168 -15.67 46.45 -46.14
N LEU A 169 -14.55 46.90 -45.58
CA LEU A 169 -13.37 47.22 -46.39
C LEU A 169 -12.78 45.98 -47.06
N LEU A 170 -12.80 44.82 -46.41
CA LEU A 170 -12.41 43.55 -47.03
C LEU A 170 -13.31 43.22 -48.23
N HIS A 171 -14.64 43.38 -48.08
CA HIS A 171 -15.61 43.20 -49.15
C HIS A 171 -15.35 44.15 -50.33
N GLU A 172 -15.23 45.46 -50.07
CA GLU A 172 -14.99 46.45 -51.12
C GLU A 172 -13.65 46.22 -51.84
N MET A 173 -12.63 45.77 -51.11
CA MET A 173 -11.36 45.38 -51.71
C MET A 173 -11.49 44.12 -52.57
N GLY A 174 -12.36 43.20 -52.17
CA GLY A 174 -12.78 42.03 -52.93
C GLY A 174 -13.23 42.39 -54.35
N HIS A 175 -13.93 43.49 -54.58
CA HIS A 175 -14.37 43.83 -55.95
C HIS A 175 -13.23 43.98 -56.97
N PHE A 176 -12.04 44.44 -56.55
CA PHE A 176 -10.89 44.57 -57.45
C PHE A 176 -9.89 43.41 -57.36
N THR A 177 -9.83 42.70 -56.23
CA THR A 177 -9.01 41.49 -56.10
C THR A 177 -9.70 40.25 -56.65
N GLU A 178 -11.02 40.24 -56.70
CA GLU A 178 -11.85 39.08 -56.98
C GLU A 178 -12.63 39.21 -58.27
N ILE A 179 -13.79 39.87 -58.26
CA ILE A 179 -14.81 39.64 -59.30
C ILE A 179 -14.64 40.50 -60.55
N GLY A 180 -14.08 41.71 -60.46
CA GLY A 180 -14.01 42.66 -61.58
C GLY A 180 -15.40 43.03 -62.14
N TYR A 181 -15.61 44.29 -62.52
CA TYR A 181 -16.89 44.68 -63.12
C TYR A 181 -17.11 43.99 -64.49
N ASN A 182 -17.98 42.99 -64.54
CA ASN A 182 -18.34 42.29 -65.79
C ASN A 182 -19.84 42.35 -66.04
N LEU A 183 -20.23 43.21 -66.98
CA LEU A 183 -21.62 43.46 -67.42
C LEU A 183 -22.37 42.20 -67.91
N LEU A 184 -21.65 41.13 -68.25
CA LEU A 184 -22.25 39.87 -68.70
C LEU A 184 -22.55 38.90 -67.55
N ALA A 185 -22.08 39.18 -66.34
CA ALA A 185 -22.20 38.38 -65.12
C ALA A 185 -22.06 36.85 -65.35
N PRO A 186 -21.01 36.36 -66.05
CA PRO A 186 -20.83 34.93 -66.20
C PRO A 186 -20.46 34.30 -64.85
N ASP A 187 -20.95 33.08 -64.61
CA ASP A 187 -20.59 32.29 -63.43
C ASP A 187 -19.06 32.11 -63.35
N VAL A 188 -18.50 32.18 -62.14
CA VAL A 188 -17.05 32.13 -61.93
C VAL A 188 -16.59 30.70 -61.72
N ALA A 189 -15.76 30.19 -62.64
CA ALA A 189 -15.20 28.85 -62.53
C ALA A 189 -14.28 28.72 -61.31
N ILE A 190 -14.47 27.65 -60.52
CA ILE A 190 -13.55 27.30 -59.45
C ILE A 190 -12.48 26.38 -60.02
N GLN A 191 -11.22 26.78 -59.90
CA GLN A 191 -10.11 26.00 -60.47
C GLN A 191 -9.97 24.67 -59.73
N SER A 192 -10.12 23.56 -60.46
CA SER A 192 -10.08 22.20 -59.90
C SER A 192 -8.88 21.90 -58.99
N LYS A 193 -7.72 22.52 -59.24
CA LYS A 193 -6.52 22.35 -58.41
C LYS A 193 -6.70 22.80 -56.95
N PHE A 194 -7.64 23.70 -56.68
CA PHE A 194 -7.92 24.23 -55.35
C PHE A 194 -8.98 23.44 -54.58
N ILE A 195 -9.71 22.54 -55.25
CA ILE A 195 -10.86 21.82 -54.69
C ILE A 195 -10.76 20.30 -54.92
N GLY A 196 -9.64 19.67 -54.55
CA GLY A 196 -9.56 18.21 -54.60
C GLY A 196 -9.45 17.62 -56.02
N GLY A 197 -9.21 18.44 -57.04
CA GLY A 197 -9.24 18.03 -58.46
C GLY A 197 -10.65 18.01 -59.07
N VAL A 198 -11.70 18.42 -58.35
CA VAL A 198 -13.07 18.41 -58.88
C VAL A 198 -13.21 19.42 -60.03
N THR A 199 -13.68 18.96 -61.18
CA THR A 199 -13.84 19.78 -62.40
C THR A 199 -15.29 20.19 -62.64
N GLY A 200 -15.50 21.30 -63.35
CA GLY A 200 -16.84 21.71 -63.79
C GLY A 200 -17.68 22.36 -62.68
N VAL A 201 -17.02 22.91 -61.66
CA VAL A 201 -17.64 23.66 -60.58
C VAL A 201 -17.49 25.16 -60.85
N SER A 202 -18.57 25.93 -60.69
CA SER A 202 -18.55 27.39 -60.73
C SER A 202 -19.52 27.99 -59.72
N ALA A 203 -19.17 29.14 -59.14
CA ALA A 203 -20.08 29.93 -58.32
C ALA A 203 -20.90 30.89 -59.22
N GLN A 204 -22.20 30.97 -59.00
CA GLN A 204 -23.08 31.90 -59.71
C GLN A 204 -22.86 33.33 -59.20
N ARG A 205 -23.07 34.30 -60.10
CA ARG A 205 -23.07 35.73 -59.75
C ARG A 205 -24.50 36.21 -59.54
N GLU A 206 -24.71 37.00 -58.48
CA GLU A 206 -26.00 37.69 -58.28
C GLU A 206 -26.12 38.88 -59.25
N ASP A 207 -25.01 39.58 -59.47
CA ASP A 207 -24.92 40.74 -60.37
C ASP A 207 -23.51 40.90 -60.98
N GLU A 208 -23.17 42.11 -61.41
CA GLU A 208 -21.89 42.42 -62.06
C GLU A 208 -20.67 42.30 -61.13
N SER A 209 -20.88 42.33 -59.80
CA SER A 209 -19.84 42.51 -58.78
C SER A 209 -19.94 41.60 -57.55
N HIS A 210 -21.01 40.79 -57.41
CA HIS A 210 -21.24 39.90 -56.26
C HIS A 210 -21.45 38.44 -56.67
N ILE A 211 -21.02 37.51 -55.81
CA ILE A 211 -21.38 36.09 -55.91
C ILE A 211 -22.67 35.80 -55.14
N THR A 212 -23.45 34.85 -55.64
CA THR A 212 -24.75 34.48 -55.07
C THR A 212 -24.70 33.79 -53.69
N PRO A 213 -23.66 33.06 -53.26
CA PRO A 213 -23.65 32.44 -51.93
C PRO A 213 -23.66 33.48 -50.78
N ASP A 214 -24.79 33.61 -50.08
CA ASP A 214 -25.07 34.57 -48.99
C ASP A 214 -24.17 34.46 -47.73
N ASN A 215 -23.15 33.59 -47.74
CA ASN A 215 -22.23 33.36 -46.63
C ASN A 215 -20.79 33.78 -46.95
N ALA A 216 -20.53 34.14 -48.21
CA ALA A 216 -19.23 34.56 -48.69
C ALA A 216 -18.96 36.04 -48.36
N LEU A 217 -17.70 36.46 -48.38
CA LEU A 217 -17.36 37.86 -48.12
C LEU A 217 -17.99 38.80 -49.15
N LEU A 218 -18.11 38.35 -50.40
CA LEU A 218 -18.68 39.13 -51.50
C LEU A 218 -20.21 39.11 -51.60
N ASP A 219 -20.93 38.62 -50.58
CA ASP A 219 -22.36 38.90 -50.44
C ASP A 219 -22.57 40.40 -50.09
N PRO A 220 -23.45 41.14 -50.79
CA PRO A 220 -23.78 42.52 -50.44
C PRO A 220 -24.43 42.70 -49.05
N GLN A 221 -24.86 41.63 -48.37
CA GLN A 221 -25.56 41.69 -47.09
C GLN A 221 -24.66 41.38 -45.88
N LEU A 222 -24.04 42.43 -45.31
CA LEU A 222 -23.35 42.34 -44.02
C LEU A 222 -24.30 42.73 -42.87
N ALA A 223 -24.55 41.82 -41.94
CA ALA A 223 -25.37 42.10 -40.76
C ALA A 223 -24.59 42.91 -39.70
N ALA A 224 -25.26 43.86 -39.07
CA ALA A 224 -24.70 44.59 -37.93
C ALA A 224 -24.36 43.62 -36.79
N GLY A 225 -23.20 43.82 -36.14
CA GLY A 225 -22.69 42.95 -35.10
C GLY A 225 -22.05 41.66 -35.62
N GLN A 226 -21.74 41.55 -36.92
CA GLN A 226 -21.05 40.40 -37.51
C GLN A 226 -19.74 40.84 -38.15
N ARG A 227 -18.70 40.01 -38.00
CA ARG A 227 -17.46 40.10 -38.77
C ARG A 227 -17.42 38.97 -39.77
N VAL A 228 -17.10 39.31 -41.02
CA VAL A 228 -16.91 38.39 -42.14
C VAL A 228 -15.49 38.61 -42.66
N LEU A 229 -14.72 37.53 -42.78
CA LEU A 229 -13.38 37.57 -43.37
C LEU A 229 -13.38 36.75 -44.67
N PRO A 230 -12.40 36.97 -45.59
CA PRO A 230 -12.33 36.20 -46.82
C PRO A 230 -12.37 34.70 -46.57
N SER A 231 -13.32 34.01 -47.21
CA SER A 231 -13.44 32.56 -47.22
C SER A 231 -12.53 31.93 -48.26
N ALA A 232 -12.39 30.60 -48.22
CA ALA A 232 -11.68 29.88 -49.27
C ALA A 232 -12.33 30.07 -50.64
N LEU A 233 -13.67 30.10 -50.71
CA LEU A 233 -14.41 30.40 -51.93
C LEU A 233 -14.03 31.76 -52.51
N ASP A 234 -14.07 32.83 -51.70
CA ASP A 234 -13.73 34.19 -52.14
C ASP A 234 -12.33 34.22 -52.79
N LEU A 235 -11.37 33.54 -52.16
CA LEU A 235 -10.00 33.46 -52.64
C LEU A 235 -9.84 32.65 -53.93
N MET A 236 -10.61 31.58 -54.09
CA MET A 236 -10.58 30.75 -55.31
C MET A 236 -11.22 31.47 -56.50
N VAL A 237 -12.32 32.18 -56.27
CA VAL A 237 -12.95 33.06 -57.27
C VAL A 237 -11.94 34.14 -57.67
N ALA A 238 -11.25 34.73 -56.69
CA ALA A 238 -10.28 35.80 -56.94
C ALA A 238 -9.09 35.31 -57.75
N ALA A 239 -8.57 34.15 -57.37
CA ALA A 239 -7.50 33.52 -58.09
C ALA A 239 -7.89 33.14 -59.52
N ASN A 240 -9.15 32.78 -59.77
CA ASN A 240 -9.61 32.48 -61.10
C ASN A 240 -9.69 33.72 -62.00
N GLU A 241 -10.38 34.76 -61.55
CA GLU A 241 -10.64 35.98 -62.32
C GLU A 241 -9.36 36.76 -62.60
N GLN A 242 -8.45 36.85 -61.61
CA GLN A 242 -7.17 37.54 -61.75
C GLN A 242 -6.04 36.64 -62.25
N ASN A 243 -6.35 35.39 -62.61
CA ASN A 243 -5.41 34.40 -63.13
C ASN A 243 -4.20 34.14 -62.20
N HIS A 244 -4.44 34.09 -60.88
CA HIS A 244 -3.44 33.69 -59.90
C HIS A 244 -3.15 32.19 -59.99
N SER A 245 -1.87 31.83 -59.97
CA SER A 245 -1.46 30.43 -60.03
C SER A 245 -1.53 29.72 -58.69
N ASP A 246 -1.62 30.45 -57.57
CA ASP A 246 -1.56 29.93 -56.20
C ASP A 246 -2.34 30.86 -55.25
N ILE A 247 -2.81 30.31 -54.12
CA ILE A 247 -3.48 31.05 -53.04
C ILE A 247 -2.91 30.61 -51.70
N ARG A 248 -3.01 31.46 -50.68
CA ARG A 248 -2.52 31.15 -49.33
C ARG A 248 -3.66 31.20 -48.33
N LEU A 249 -4.35 30.08 -48.18
CA LEU A 249 -5.34 29.92 -47.14
C LEU A 249 -4.68 29.79 -45.77
N ARG A 250 -5.19 30.54 -44.79
CA ARG A 250 -4.76 30.45 -43.38
C ARG A 250 -5.39 29.26 -42.64
N ARG A 251 -6.49 28.74 -43.18
CA ARG A 251 -7.24 27.59 -42.68
C ARG A 251 -7.60 26.72 -43.87
N ILE A 252 -7.38 25.42 -43.76
CA ILE A 252 -7.64 24.46 -44.84
C ILE A 252 -8.21 23.17 -44.30
N ASP A 253 -9.10 22.59 -45.09
CA ASP A 253 -9.66 21.28 -44.87
C ASP A 253 -9.02 20.22 -45.78
N TRP A 254 -8.91 18.99 -45.27
CA TRP A 254 -8.58 17.83 -46.11
C TRP A 254 -9.81 17.42 -46.92
N LEU A 255 -9.80 17.74 -48.22
CA LEU A 255 -10.87 17.40 -49.17
C LEU A 255 -10.74 15.98 -49.73
N GLY A 256 -9.52 15.43 -49.69
CA GLY A 256 -9.15 14.23 -50.45
C GLY A 256 -8.90 14.53 -51.93
N ASN A 257 -8.22 13.61 -52.63
CA ASN A 257 -8.02 13.71 -54.07
C ASN A 257 -9.13 12.94 -54.80
N VAL A 258 -10.14 13.67 -55.26
CA VAL A 258 -11.35 13.08 -55.88
C VAL A 258 -11.05 12.48 -57.26
N GLN A 259 -9.95 12.88 -57.91
CA GLN A 259 -9.58 12.44 -59.27
C GLN A 259 -8.55 11.30 -59.30
N LEU A 260 -7.73 11.14 -58.25
CA LEU A 260 -6.73 10.09 -58.15
C LEU A 260 -6.99 9.27 -56.89
N PRO A 261 -7.52 8.03 -57.02
CA PRO A 261 -7.79 7.14 -55.89
C PRO A 261 -6.51 6.54 -55.27
N GLY A 262 -5.41 7.30 -55.26
CA GLY A 262 -4.18 6.96 -54.57
C GLY A 262 -4.31 7.07 -53.05
N PRO A 263 -3.26 6.74 -52.28
CA PRO A 263 -3.28 6.92 -50.85
C PRO A 263 -3.50 8.40 -50.50
N SER A 264 -4.33 8.66 -49.49
CA SER A 264 -4.52 9.99 -48.92
C SER A 264 -3.26 10.40 -48.16
N LEU A 265 -2.41 11.19 -48.81
CA LEU A 265 -1.12 11.60 -48.24
C LEU A 265 -1.13 13.09 -47.89
N TRP A 266 -0.61 13.43 -46.71
CA TRP A 266 -0.42 14.80 -46.24
C TRP A 266 0.37 15.65 -47.25
N SER A 267 1.35 15.04 -47.93
CA SER A 267 2.21 15.71 -48.90
C SER A 267 1.55 15.96 -50.27
N VAL A 268 0.34 15.45 -50.51
CA VAL A 268 -0.40 15.68 -51.77
C VAL A 268 -1.16 17.00 -51.68
N ALA A 269 -0.55 18.05 -52.23
CA ALA A 269 -1.08 19.41 -52.22
C ALA A 269 -2.52 19.52 -52.73
N SER A 270 -2.88 18.77 -53.78
CA SER A 270 -4.22 18.81 -54.37
C SER A 270 -5.32 18.20 -53.51
N GLY A 271 -4.99 17.48 -52.43
CA GLY A 271 -5.97 16.94 -51.48
C GLY A 271 -6.37 17.94 -50.40
N TRP A 272 -5.61 19.02 -50.26
CA TRP A 272 -5.92 20.13 -49.36
C TRP A 272 -6.71 21.21 -50.09
N GLU A 273 -7.65 21.82 -49.38
CA GLU A 273 -8.31 23.03 -49.84
C GLU A 273 -7.28 24.12 -50.20
N GLY A 274 -7.46 24.76 -51.35
CA GLY A 274 -6.50 25.72 -51.90
C GLY A 274 -5.28 25.09 -52.56
N GLY A 275 -5.19 23.76 -52.66
CA GLY A 275 -4.22 23.07 -53.51
C GLY A 275 -2.78 23.16 -53.02
N ARG A 276 -2.56 23.37 -51.71
CA ARG A 276 -1.25 23.59 -51.10
C ARG A 276 -1.07 22.75 -49.84
N THR A 277 0.10 22.16 -49.66
CA THR A 277 0.42 21.41 -48.43
C THR A 277 0.50 22.36 -47.22
N PRO A 278 -0.05 21.97 -46.06
CA PRO A 278 -0.05 22.79 -44.86
C PRO A 278 1.37 23.15 -44.37
N THR A 279 1.50 24.32 -43.74
CA THR A 279 2.74 24.83 -43.15
C THR A 279 2.54 25.13 -41.66
N THR A 280 3.60 25.49 -40.94
CA THR A 280 3.51 25.98 -39.54
C THR A 280 2.71 27.30 -39.38
N GLY A 281 2.33 27.94 -40.49
CA GLY A 281 1.41 29.08 -40.52
C GLY A 281 -0.04 28.74 -40.85
N THR A 282 -0.37 27.48 -41.10
CA THR A 282 -1.67 27.03 -41.63
C THR A 282 -2.47 26.25 -40.58
N ASN A 283 -3.68 26.68 -40.27
CA ASN A 283 -4.61 25.91 -39.42
C ASN A 283 -5.23 24.77 -40.24
N VAL A 284 -5.15 23.55 -39.74
CA VAL A 284 -5.57 22.35 -40.47
C VAL A 284 -6.76 21.73 -39.77
N THR A 285 -7.78 21.36 -40.55
CA THR A 285 -8.85 20.48 -40.10
C THR A 285 -8.94 19.23 -40.95
N VAL A 286 -9.07 18.08 -40.30
CA VAL A 286 -9.39 16.79 -40.92
C VAL A 286 -10.70 16.31 -40.31
N ARG A 287 -11.74 16.24 -41.13
CA ARG A 287 -13.10 15.92 -40.71
C ARG A 287 -13.81 15.04 -41.75
N ASP A 288 -15.06 14.67 -41.45
CA ASP A 288 -15.96 13.92 -42.34
C ASP A 288 -15.43 12.54 -42.78
N GLY A 289 -14.92 11.76 -41.83
CA GLY A 289 -14.36 10.44 -42.13
C GLY A 289 -13.05 10.48 -42.92
N GLY A 290 -12.33 11.60 -42.86
CA GLY A 290 -11.05 11.75 -43.54
C GLY A 290 -10.05 10.71 -43.04
N ASN A 291 -9.46 9.94 -43.95
CA ASN A 291 -8.37 9.02 -43.63
C ASN A 291 -7.10 9.56 -44.30
N LEU A 292 -6.14 10.02 -43.52
CA LEU A 292 -4.96 10.74 -43.99
C LEU A 292 -3.66 10.12 -43.45
N GLN A 293 -2.60 10.14 -44.25
CA GLN A 293 -1.30 9.58 -43.87
C GLN A 293 -0.17 10.60 -44.03
N VAL A 294 0.67 10.76 -43.00
CA VAL A 294 1.96 11.44 -43.09
C VAL A 294 3.00 10.37 -43.44
N LEU A 295 3.41 10.30 -44.71
CA LEU A 295 4.27 9.24 -45.22
C LEU A 295 5.23 9.80 -46.28
N SER A 296 6.48 9.33 -46.25
CA SER A 296 7.58 9.67 -47.17
C SER A 296 8.05 11.12 -47.17
N ALA A 297 7.36 12.01 -46.45
CA ALA A 297 7.75 13.38 -46.22
C ALA A 297 7.09 13.89 -44.93
N PRO A 298 7.76 14.78 -44.18
CA PRO A 298 7.22 15.34 -42.95
C PRO A 298 6.00 16.24 -43.22
N GLY A 299 5.05 16.21 -42.31
CA GLY A 299 3.90 17.11 -42.26
C GLY A 299 4.15 18.28 -41.31
N THR A 300 3.56 19.44 -41.59
CA THR A 300 3.60 20.59 -40.69
C THR A 300 2.26 21.29 -40.64
N ALA A 301 1.84 21.77 -39.47
CA ALA A 301 0.64 22.59 -39.30
C ALA A 301 0.88 23.68 -38.24
N ARG A 302 0.07 24.74 -38.26
CA ARG A 302 -0.02 25.70 -37.16
C ARG A 302 -0.85 25.12 -36.03
N THR A 303 -2.09 24.75 -36.32
CA THR A 303 -2.99 24.01 -35.44
C THR A 303 -3.55 22.82 -36.20
N LEU A 304 -3.95 21.77 -35.49
CA LEU A 304 -4.60 20.60 -36.07
C LEU A 304 -5.90 20.29 -35.33
N LEU A 305 -7.03 20.24 -36.04
CA LEU A 305 -8.29 19.70 -35.54
C LEU A 305 -8.60 18.39 -36.28
N LEU A 306 -8.69 17.29 -35.54
CA LEU A 306 -9.15 15.99 -36.04
C LEU A 306 -10.51 15.67 -35.43
N THR A 307 -11.55 15.55 -36.26
CA THR A 307 -12.94 15.40 -35.78
C THR A 307 -13.78 14.55 -36.73
N GLN A 308 -15.04 14.28 -36.39
CA GLN A 308 -16.02 13.62 -37.26
C GLN A 308 -15.50 12.28 -37.83
N ASN A 309 -15.01 11.43 -36.94
CA ASN A 309 -14.58 10.06 -37.17
C ASN A 309 -13.47 9.94 -38.20
N SER A 310 -12.54 10.90 -38.16
CA SER A 310 -11.39 10.96 -39.05
C SER A 310 -10.16 10.31 -38.44
N ASP A 311 -9.33 9.71 -39.28
CA ASP A 311 -8.11 9.01 -38.93
C ASP A 311 -6.88 9.70 -39.52
N LEU A 312 -5.84 9.86 -38.71
CA LEU A 312 -4.54 10.34 -39.14
C LEU A 312 -3.44 9.33 -38.77
N THR A 313 -2.80 8.72 -39.76
CA THR A 313 -1.68 7.78 -39.54
C THR A 313 -0.34 8.45 -39.86
N ILE A 314 0.62 8.36 -38.93
CA ILE A 314 1.90 9.06 -38.98
C ILE A 314 3.02 8.02 -39.11
N PHE A 315 3.63 7.93 -40.29
CA PHE A 315 4.80 7.10 -40.60
C PHE A 315 6.11 7.90 -40.67
N ASP A 316 6.02 9.23 -40.68
CA ASP A 316 7.15 10.18 -40.75
C ASP A 316 6.91 11.31 -39.72
N ASP A 317 7.67 12.39 -39.71
CA ASP A 317 7.51 13.46 -38.71
C ASP A 317 6.29 14.34 -39.01
N LEU A 318 5.42 14.58 -38.02
CA LEU A 318 4.38 15.62 -38.03
C LEU A 318 4.67 16.67 -36.97
N HIS A 319 4.85 17.92 -37.37
CA HIS A 319 5.04 19.05 -36.45
C HIS A 319 3.86 20.01 -36.44
N VAL A 320 3.25 20.23 -35.28
CA VAL A 320 2.18 21.20 -35.04
C VAL A 320 2.70 22.31 -34.14
N ALA A 321 2.79 23.53 -34.68
CA ALA A 321 3.45 24.66 -34.01
C ALA A 321 2.68 25.26 -32.82
N LEU A 322 1.38 24.96 -32.69
CA LEU A 322 0.52 25.40 -31.59
C LEU A 322 -0.25 24.21 -31.02
N ASP A 323 -1.60 24.23 -31.11
CA ASP A 323 -2.46 23.21 -30.50
C ASP A 323 -2.92 22.17 -31.50
N THR A 324 -3.10 20.95 -30.98
CA THR A 324 -3.85 19.89 -31.63
C THR A 324 -5.08 19.53 -30.78
N GLN A 325 -6.22 19.36 -31.44
CA GLN A 325 -7.45 18.88 -30.83
C GLN A 325 -7.94 17.64 -31.57
N ILE A 326 -8.16 16.56 -30.83
CA ILE A 326 -8.78 15.34 -31.31
C ILE A 326 -10.15 15.28 -30.64
N PHE A 327 -11.20 15.57 -31.40
CA PHE A 327 -12.53 15.85 -30.87
C PHE A 327 -13.62 15.03 -31.56
N GLY A 328 -14.20 14.08 -30.83
CA GLY A 328 -15.42 13.38 -31.23
C GLY A 328 -16.67 14.17 -30.82
N SER A 329 -17.73 14.08 -31.61
CA SER A 329 -19.03 14.74 -31.40
C SER A 329 -20.10 13.84 -30.76
N GLY A 330 -19.77 12.58 -30.43
CA GLY A 330 -20.69 11.66 -29.76
C GLY A 330 -20.18 10.22 -29.65
N GLY A 331 -21.05 9.29 -29.24
CA GLY A 331 -20.68 7.91 -28.89
C GLY A 331 -20.11 7.03 -30.03
N PHE A 332 -20.31 7.41 -31.29
CA PHE A 332 -19.80 6.68 -32.47
C PHE A 332 -18.71 7.44 -33.23
N ASP A 333 -18.39 8.65 -32.80
CA ASP A 333 -17.40 9.52 -33.43
C ASP A 333 -16.10 9.44 -32.64
N HIS A 334 -15.14 8.64 -33.11
CA HIS A 334 -13.88 8.38 -32.40
C HIS A 334 -12.66 8.70 -33.28
N PRO A 335 -12.36 10.00 -33.51
CA PRO A 335 -11.23 10.39 -34.32
C PRO A 335 -9.92 9.90 -33.69
N THR A 336 -9.04 9.36 -34.51
CA THR A 336 -7.84 8.66 -34.03
C THR A 336 -6.59 9.11 -34.75
N VAL A 337 -5.55 9.43 -33.97
CA VAL A 337 -4.17 9.56 -34.48
C VAL A 337 -3.42 8.27 -34.20
N VAL A 338 -2.76 7.70 -35.21
CA VAL A 338 -1.93 6.50 -35.09
C VAL A 338 -0.48 6.85 -35.45
N ILE A 339 0.44 6.76 -34.50
CA ILE A 339 1.88 6.84 -34.76
C ILE A 339 2.37 5.43 -35.09
N ALA A 340 2.58 5.18 -36.38
CA ALA A 340 2.48 3.85 -36.97
C ALA A 340 3.64 2.90 -36.65
N ASP A 341 4.83 3.44 -36.42
CA ASP A 341 6.02 2.67 -36.10
C ASP A 341 7.08 3.53 -35.40
N ALA A 342 8.25 2.95 -35.10
CA ALA A 342 9.36 3.60 -34.41
C ALA A 342 10.03 4.75 -35.19
N THR A 343 9.66 4.99 -36.45
CA THR A 343 10.14 6.12 -37.26
C THR A 343 9.17 7.30 -37.27
N GLY A 344 7.90 7.08 -36.92
CA GLY A 344 6.91 8.15 -36.81
C GLY A 344 7.10 8.98 -35.54
N THR A 345 7.08 10.30 -35.71
CA THR A 345 7.09 11.27 -34.61
C THR A 345 5.94 12.25 -34.78
N MET A 346 5.21 12.54 -33.70
CA MET A 346 4.29 13.67 -33.64
C MET A 346 4.80 14.68 -32.62
N ALA A 347 5.06 15.91 -33.03
CA ALA A 347 5.49 16.99 -32.16
C ALA A 347 4.41 18.09 -32.11
N VAL A 348 3.95 18.44 -30.91
CA VAL A 348 2.97 19.50 -30.66
C VAL A 348 3.58 20.51 -29.68
N ASP A 349 3.92 21.70 -30.17
CA ASP A 349 4.69 22.68 -29.40
C ASP A 349 3.91 23.25 -28.20
N ARG A 350 2.56 23.21 -28.23
CA ARG A 350 1.70 23.72 -27.15
C ARG A 350 0.83 22.61 -26.55
N ASN A 351 -0.47 22.55 -26.84
CA ASN A 351 -1.38 21.59 -26.19
C ASN A 351 -1.90 20.53 -27.17
N LEU A 352 -1.99 19.29 -26.70
CA LEU A 352 -2.78 18.23 -27.33
C LEU A 352 -3.96 17.89 -26.42
N ASP A 353 -5.17 18.17 -26.91
CA ASP A 353 -6.41 17.85 -26.23
C ASP A 353 -7.08 16.64 -26.90
N ILE A 354 -7.33 15.57 -26.14
CA ILE A 354 -8.04 14.37 -26.60
C ILE A 354 -9.41 14.34 -25.91
N SER A 355 -10.47 14.44 -26.69
CA SER A 355 -11.86 14.44 -26.24
C SER A 355 -12.68 13.50 -27.12
N LEU A 356 -13.21 12.41 -26.55
CA LEU A 356 -13.98 11.41 -27.29
C LEU A 356 -13.22 10.86 -28.51
N GLY A 357 -11.89 10.77 -28.42
CA GLY A 357 -10.98 10.34 -29.50
C GLY A 357 -9.79 9.52 -29.00
N GLY A 358 -8.79 9.29 -29.85
CA GLY A 358 -7.67 8.41 -29.53
C GLY A 358 -6.32 8.87 -30.08
N VAL A 359 -5.26 8.55 -29.33
CA VAL A 359 -3.89 8.51 -29.85
C VAL A 359 -3.32 7.12 -29.59
N GLN A 360 -2.93 6.43 -30.65
CA GLN A 360 -2.31 5.12 -30.61
C GLN A 360 -0.84 5.20 -31.02
N LEU A 361 0.06 4.61 -30.23
CA LEU A 361 1.47 4.47 -30.56
C LEU A 361 1.80 3.01 -30.88
N ASN A 362 2.42 2.76 -32.02
CA ASN A 362 2.90 1.43 -32.43
C ASN A 362 4.44 1.39 -32.47
N GLY A 363 5.08 2.05 -31.49
CA GLY A 363 6.52 2.12 -31.28
C GLY A 363 7.15 3.49 -31.51
N GLY A 364 6.38 4.46 -32.01
CA GLY A 364 6.83 5.82 -32.31
C GLY A 364 6.89 6.75 -31.09
N GLN A 365 7.00 8.04 -31.36
CA GLN A 365 7.18 9.08 -30.34
C GLN A 365 6.14 10.21 -30.45
N LEU A 366 5.53 10.57 -29.32
CA LEU A 366 4.70 11.76 -29.16
C LEU A 366 5.43 12.76 -28.27
N ASP A 367 5.81 13.90 -28.82
CA ASP A 367 6.38 15.03 -28.09
C ASP A 367 5.32 16.13 -27.96
N VAL A 368 4.99 16.52 -26.74
CA VAL A 368 3.98 17.55 -26.51
C VAL A 368 4.35 18.42 -25.31
N THR A 369 4.07 19.71 -25.36
CA THR A 369 4.25 20.56 -24.17
C THR A 369 3.20 20.24 -23.10
N GLY A 370 1.91 20.34 -23.40
CA GLY A 370 0.80 19.97 -22.50
C GLY A 370 -0.13 18.91 -23.10
N LEU A 371 -0.41 17.84 -22.36
CA LEU A 371 -1.31 16.76 -22.78
C LEU A 371 -2.54 16.70 -21.88
N LEU A 372 -3.73 16.86 -22.46
CA LEU A 372 -5.00 16.72 -21.78
C LEU A 372 -5.79 15.57 -22.38
N ILE A 373 -6.09 14.56 -21.58
CA ILE A 373 -6.97 13.45 -21.94
C ILE A 373 -8.26 13.65 -21.16
N LEU A 374 -9.35 14.04 -21.82
CA LEU A 374 -10.63 14.28 -21.18
C LEU A 374 -11.38 12.97 -20.92
N ASP A 375 -12.35 13.03 -20.02
CA ASP A 375 -13.26 11.92 -19.80
C ASP A 375 -14.13 11.63 -21.04
N GLY A 376 -14.67 10.42 -21.06
CA GLY A 376 -15.59 10.01 -22.12
C GLY A 376 -17.04 10.38 -21.82
N GLU A 377 -17.84 10.57 -22.87
CA GLU A 377 -19.28 10.68 -22.74
C GLU A 377 -19.91 9.28 -22.76
N VAL A 378 -20.76 8.99 -21.78
CA VAL A 378 -21.68 7.86 -21.85
C VAL A 378 -22.89 8.31 -22.65
N SER A 379 -22.96 7.89 -23.91
CA SER A 379 -24.15 8.15 -24.73
C SER A 379 -25.40 7.56 -24.06
N GLY A 380 -26.58 8.17 -24.29
CA GLY A 380 -27.87 7.66 -23.79
C GLY A 380 -28.22 6.22 -24.24
N ALA A 381 -27.42 5.62 -25.12
CA ALA A 381 -27.52 4.24 -25.58
C ALA A 381 -26.54 3.27 -24.87
N GLY A 382 -25.75 3.74 -23.90
CA GLY A 382 -24.82 2.92 -23.12
C GLY A 382 -23.43 2.70 -23.75
N PHE A 383 -23.12 3.34 -24.88
CA PHE A 383 -21.75 3.36 -25.41
C PHE A 383 -20.93 4.39 -24.64
N VAL A 384 -19.77 3.96 -24.12
CA VAL A 384 -18.78 4.84 -23.49
C VAL A 384 -17.72 5.14 -24.55
N ASN A 385 -17.74 6.36 -25.09
CA ASN A 385 -16.67 6.82 -25.95
C ASN A 385 -15.61 7.49 -25.07
N THR A 386 -14.60 6.74 -24.64
CA THR A 386 -13.53 7.26 -23.76
C THR A 386 -12.35 7.78 -24.56
N SER A 387 -11.91 8.99 -24.24
CA SER A 387 -10.62 9.49 -24.72
C SER A 387 -9.50 8.57 -24.26
N THR A 388 -8.64 8.17 -25.21
CA THR A 388 -7.65 7.11 -24.96
C THR A 388 -6.28 7.48 -25.52
N LEU A 389 -5.24 7.28 -24.72
CA LEU A 389 -3.85 7.17 -25.15
C LEU A 389 -3.44 5.70 -25.01
N ASN A 390 -3.11 5.01 -26.10
CA ASN A 390 -2.79 3.58 -26.04
C ASN A 390 -1.57 3.16 -26.88
N GLY A 391 -1.09 1.93 -26.64
CA GLY A 391 -0.08 1.26 -27.46
C GLY A 391 1.25 1.07 -26.76
N TYR A 392 2.35 1.21 -27.49
CA TYR A 392 3.73 1.15 -27.01
C TYR A 392 4.60 2.19 -27.74
N GLY A 393 5.67 2.67 -27.10
CA GLY A 393 6.46 3.80 -27.62
C GLY A 393 6.77 4.81 -26.53
N ALA A 394 7.10 6.04 -26.92
CA ALA A 394 7.46 7.11 -25.99
C ALA A 394 6.52 8.31 -26.10
N VAL A 395 6.10 8.85 -24.96
CA VAL A 395 5.37 10.11 -24.83
C VAL A 395 6.20 11.04 -23.94
N ASN A 396 6.69 12.14 -24.49
CA ASN A 396 7.42 13.15 -23.75
C ASN A 396 6.52 14.36 -23.53
N VAL A 397 6.35 14.76 -22.27
CA VAL A 397 5.47 15.86 -21.88
C VAL A 397 6.27 16.98 -21.25
N GLY A 398 6.28 18.16 -21.88
CA GLY A 398 7.10 19.30 -21.47
C GLY A 398 6.70 19.94 -20.15
N SER A 399 5.39 20.10 -19.90
CA SER A 399 4.84 20.87 -18.77
C SER A 399 3.85 20.07 -17.90
N GLN A 400 2.79 19.51 -18.46
CA GLN A 400 1.82 18.74 -17.70
C GLN A 400 1.11 17.71 -18.57
N LEU A 401 0.97 16.50 -18.05
CA LEU A 401 -0.04 15.54 -18.50
C LEU A 401 -1.19 15.59 -17.49
N ARG A 402 -2.42 15.76 -17.96
CA ARG A 402 -3.65 15.59 -17.16
C ARG A 402 -4.50 14.51 -17.78
N ASN A 403 -4.74 13.43 -17.05
CA ASN A 403 -5.52 12.29 -17.53
C ASN A 403 -6.83 12.13 -16.75
N ARG A 404 -7.94 12.35 -17.45
CA ARG A 404 -9.31 12.02 -17.02
C ARG A 404 -9.94 10.89 -17.85
N GLY A 405 -9.19 10.38 -18.83
CA GLY A 405 -9.60 9.29 -19.71
C GLY A 405 -8.82 8.01 -19.41
N ARG A 406 -8.31 7.38 -20.47
CA ARG A 406 -7.57 6.10 -20.37
C ARG A 406 -6.14 6.24 -20.90
N VAL A 407 -5.20 5.71 -20.14
CA VAL A 407 -3.82 5.46 -20.58
C VAL A 407 -3.61 3.93 -20.58
N LYS A 408 -3.35 3.34 -21.75
CA LYS A 408 -3.30 1.88 -21.92
C LYS A 408 -2.00 1.40 -22.57
N GLY A 409 -1.27 0.53 -21.90
CA GLY A 409 -0.18 -0.23 -22.52
C GLY A 409 -0.76 -1.36 -23.37
N GLU A 410 -0.33 -1.47 -24.63
CA GLU A 410 -0.78 -2.52 -25.55
C GLU A 410 0.37 -2.91 -26.51
N GLY A 411 0.67 -4.21 -26.62
CA GLY A 411 1.67 -4.72 -27.57
C GLY A 411 3.14 -4.49 -27.20
N GLY A 412 3.42 -3.82 -26.09
CA GLY A 412 4.76 -3.49 -25.62
C GLY A 412 4.74 -2.63 -24.35
N THR A 413 5.76 -1.80 -24.15
CA THR A 413 5.79 -0.80 -23.05
C THR A 413 5.48 0.58 -23.62
N LEU A 414 4.49 1.26 -23.03
CA LEU A 414 4.26 2.69 -23.23
C LEU A 414 4.99 3.47 -22.15
N VAL A 415 5.97 4.28 -22.56
CA VAL A 415 6.82 5.07 -21.68
C VAL A 415 6.35 6.52 -21.71
N ILE A 416 6.01 7.07 -20.55
CA ILE A 416 5.57 8.46 -20.39
C ILE A 416 6.61 9.19 -19.54
N THR A 417 7.25 10.20 -20.12
CA THR A 417 8.32 10.98 -19.49
C THR A 417 7.90 12.44 -19.35
N ALA A 418 7.90 12.94 -18.13
CA ALA A 418 7.75 14.37 -17.86
C ALA A 418 9.10 15.08 -18.02
N GLY A 419 9.08 16.28 -18.61
CA GLY A 419 10.25 17.16 -18.66
C GLY A 419 10.69 17.61 -17.26
N ALA A 420 11.79 18.37 -17.17
CA ALA A 420 12.36 18.77 -15.88
C ALA A 420 11.41 19.60 -14.98
N SER A 421 10.48 20.35 -15.59
CA SER A 421 9.39 21.07 -14.91
C SER A 421 8.04 20.38 -15.05
N GLY A 422 8.02 19.22 -15.70
CA GLY A 422 6.83 18.47 -16.05
C GLY A 422 6.22 17.79 -14.83
N LYS A 423 4.89 17.73 -14.77
CA LYS A 423 4.16 16.95 -13.76
C LYS A 423 3.16 16.00 -14.40
N LEU A 424 2.97 14.84 -13.78
CA LEU A 424 2.01 13.82 -14.20
C LEU A 424 0.79 13.87 -13.28
N ASP A 425 -0.31 14.43 -13.77
CA ASP A 425 -1.65 14.36 -13.17
C ASP A 425 -2.37 13.20 -13.89
N LEU A 426 -2.41 12.03 -13.26
CA LEU A 426 -2.79 10.77 -13.91
C LEU A 426 -4.27 10.41 -13.75
N ASP A 427 -4.99 11.22 -12.98
CA ASP A 427 -6.34 10.97 -12.51
C ASP A 427 -7.27 12.18 -12.57
N GLY A 428 -6.75 13.37 -12.90
CA GLY A 428 -7.52 14.58 -13.10
C GLY A 428 -7.66 15.42 -11.83
N ASN A 429 -8.40 16.52 -11.94
CA ASN A 429 -8.66 17.47 -10.85
C ASN A 429 -10.16 17.50 -10.44
N GLN A 430 -10.94 16.50 -10.86
CA GLN A 430 -12.35 16.31 -10.50
C GLN A 430 -12.57 14.89 -9.97
N GLU A 431 -11.79 14.53 -8.97
CA GLU A 431 -11.64 13.19 -8.37
C GLU A 431 -12.96 12.56 -7.88
N ALA A 432 -14.01 13.36 -7.65
CA ALA A 432 -15.32 12.85 -7.22
C ALA A 432 -16.19 12.30 -8.37
N THR A 433 -15.90 12.66 -9.62
CA THR A 433 -16.77 12.36 -10.78
C THR A 433 -16.02 11.88 -12.01
N GLN A 434 -14.73 12.17 -12.11
CA GLN A 434 -13.87 11.84 -13.25
C GLN A 434 -12.55 11.31 -12.71
N VAL A 435 -12.31 10.01 -12.90
CA VAL A 435 -11.08 9.34 -12.44
C VAL A 435 -10.32 8.79 -13.63
N GLY A 436 -9.06 9.18 -13.76
CA GLY A 436 -8.18 8.61 -14.77
C GLY A 436 -7.94 7.11 -14.54
N LEU A 437 -7.84 6.38 -15.65
CA LEU A 437 -7.65 4.93 -15.66
C LEU A 437 -6.32 4.58 -16.34
N LEU A 438 -5.48 3.85 -15.60
CA LEU A 438 -4.21 3.30 -16.11
C LEU A 438 -4.40 1.80 -16.35
N LEU A 439 -4.17 1.33 -17.58
CA LEU A 439 -4.42 -0.05 -18.01
C LEU A 439 -3.14 -0.71 -18.51
N ALA A 440 -2.54 -1.58 -17.70
CA ALA A 440 -1.41 -2.43 -18.07
C ALA A 440 -1.88 -3.89 -18.20
N ARG A 441 -2.80 -4.16 -19.14
CA ARG A 441 -3.40 -5.50 -19.35
C ARG A 441 -2.89 -6.23 -20.60
N ASP A 442 -2.56 -5.48 -21.64
CA ASP A 442 -2.08 -6.02 -22.92
C ASP A 442 -0.62 -5.56 -23.20
N GLY A 443 -0.03 -4.85 -22.25
CA GLY A 443 1.26 -4.18 -22.34
C GLY A 443 1.62 -3.52 -21.00
N ASN A 444 2.84 -3.00 -20.90
CA ASN A 444 3.35 -2.36 -19.70
C ASN A 444 3.20 -0.84 -19.78
N LEU A 445 3.12 -0.19 -18.63
CA LEU A 445 3.22 1.26 -18.51
C LEU A 445 4.49 1.62 -17.72
N GLU A 446 5.16 2.69 -18.11
CA GLU A 446 6.32 3.22 -17.41
C GLU A 446 6.20 4.75 -17.28
N PHE A 447 6.32 5.27 -16.07
CA PHE A 447 6.18 6.69 -15.75
C PHE A 447 7.49 7.25 -15.18
N HIS A 448 8.04 8.25 -15.86
CA HIS A 448 9.25 8.96 -15.44
C HIS A 448 8.93 10.42 -15.15
N GLY A 449 8.86 10.78 -13.88
CA GLY A 449 8.57 12.15 -13.44
C GLY A 449 7.67 12.17 -12.22
N PRO A 450 7.62 13.30 -11.50
CA PRO A 450 6.81 13.42 -10.30
C PRO A 450 5.32 13.47 -10.64
N LEU A 451 4.51 12.85 -9.78
CA LEU A 451 3.06 13.08 -9.79
C LEU A 451 2.74 14.53 -9.41
N ASN A 452 1.63 15.05 -9.93
CA ASN A 452 1.15 16.37 -9.56
C ASN A 452 0.54 16.41 -8.15
N ASP A 453 -0.14 15.33 -7.79
CA ASP A 453 -0.99 15.07 -6.62
C ASP A 453 -0.99 13.55 -6.31
N ALA A 454 -1.79 13.15 -5.30
CA ALA A 454 -2.01 11.74 -5.02
C ALA A 454 -2.92 11.14 -6.10
N PHE A 455 -2.61 9.92 -6.53
CA PHE A 455 -3.41 9.21 -7.52
C PHE A 455 -4.67 8.62 -6.87
N ASP A 456 -5.80 9.22 -7.17
CA ASP A 456 -7.16 8.86 -6.79
C ASP A 456 -7.92 8.13 -7.93
N GLY A 457 -7.19 7.69 -8.96
CA GLY A 457 -7.69 6.88 -10.06
C GLY A 457 -7.62 5.37 -9.84
N THR A 458 -7.82 4.61 -10.93
CA THR A 458 -7.62 3.15 -10.92
C THR A 458 -6.40 2.78 -11.75
N ALA A 459 -5.47 2.06 -11.13
CA ALA A 459 -4.33 1.42 -11.78
C ALA A 459 -4.62 -0.07 -11.92
N ASP A 460 -4.84 -0.54 -13.15
CA ASP A 460 -5.24 -1.90 -13.45
C ASP A 460 -4.12 -2.68 -14.14
N ILE A 461 -3.67 -3.79 -13.55
CA ILE A 461 -2.54 -4.57 -14.03
C ILE A 461 -2.96 -6.02 -14.29
N GLY A 462 -2.82 -6.45 -15.54
CA GLY A 462 -3.08 -7.82 -15.97
C GLY A 462 -1.89 -8.76 -15.67
N ALA A 463 -2.15 -10.06 -15.73
CA ALA A 463 -1.13 -11.09 -15.48
C ALA A 463 0.03 -10.99 -16.48
N GLY A 464 1.27 -10.96 -15.98
CA GLY A 464 2.48 -10.86 -16.82
C GLY A 464 2.86 -9.44 -17.23
N HIS A 465 2.12 -8.43 -16.74
CA HIS A 465 2.32 -7.03 -17.05
C HIS A 465 2.69 -6.20 -15.82
N SER A 466 3.11 -4.97 -16.06
CA SER A 466 3.54 -4.08 -14.99
C SER A 466 3.26 -2.62 -15.23
N ILE A 467 3.12 -1.89 -14.13
CA ILE A 467 3.26 -0.44 -14.07
C ILE A 467 4.57 -0.14 -13.33
N ARG A 468 5.49 0.54 -14.01
CA ARG A 468 6.75 1.01 -13.44
C ARG A 468 6.72 2.51 -13.20
N PHE A 469 7.32 2.96 -12.10
CA PHE A 469 7.52 4.37 -11.79
C PHE A 469 8.91 4.59 -11.18
N ASP A 470 9.48 5.78 -11.36
CA ASP A 470 10.83 6.10 -10.86
C ASP A 470 10.87 7.08 -9.68
N GLU A 471 9.77 7.77 -9.37
CA GLU A 471 9.66 8.76 -8.28
C GLU A 471 8.78 8.22 -7.13
N GLU A 472 8.47 9.06 -6.14
CA GLU A 472 7.47 8.69 -5.12
C GLU A 472 6.07 8.59 -5.74
N TRP A 473 5.29 7.59 -5.30
CA TRP A 473 3.91 7.40 -5.73
C TRP A 473 2.98 7.32 -4.53
N THR A 474 1.93 8.14 -4.51
CA THR A 474 0.90 8.08 -3.47
C THR A 474 -0.43 7.71 -4.11
N PHE A 475 -1.10 6.68 -3.61
CA PHE A 475 -2.51 6.41 -3.87
C PHE A 475 -3.35 7.12 -2.81
N GLY A 476 -4.21 8.04 -3.24
CA GLY A 476 -5.12 8.78 -2.36
C GLY A 476 -6.28 7.93 -1.85
N GLN A 477 -7.29 8.56 -1.26
CA GLN A 477 -8.42 7.88 -0.60
C GLN A 477 -9.34 7.15 -1.58
N ASN A 478 -9.40 7.59 -2.83
CA ASN A 478 -10.16 6.94 -3.89
C ASN A 478 -9.27 6.08 -4.80
N GLY A 479 -7.95 6.11 -4.56
CA GLY A 479 -6.98 5.33 -5.31
C GLY A 479 -7.24 3.83 -5.22
N ASN A 480 -7.21 3.15 -6.36
CA ASN A 480 -7.35 1.70 -6.44
C ASN A 480 -6.22 1.07 -7.25
N LEU A 481 -5.44 0.21 -6.62
CA LEU A 481 -4.53 -0.71 -7.30
C LEU A 481 -5.24 -2.05 -7.51
N HIS A 482 -5.71 -2.29 -8.73
CA HIS A 482 -6.43 -3.49 -9.11
C HIS A 482 -5.53 -4.39 -9.96
N PHE A 483 -5.30 -5.61 -9.51
CA PHE A 483 -4.79 -6.67 -10.36
C PHE A 483 -6.01 -7.35 -11.00
N SER A 484 -6.03 -7.60 -12.30
CA SER A 484 -7.25 -8.03 -13.01
C SER A 484 -7.30 -9.50 -13.40
N ASP A 485 -6.15 -10.13 -13.64
CA ASP A 485 -6.08 -11.51 -14.15
C ASP A 485 -5.22 -12.43 -13.28
N ALA A 486 -5.54 -13.72 -13.30
CA ALA A 486 -4.72 -14.77 -12.71
C ALA A 486 -3.64 -15.26 -13.68
N GLY A 487 -2.55 -15.84 -13.15
CA GLY A 487 -1.51 -16.47 -13.97
C GLY A 487 -0.11 -15.93 -13.68
N ALA A 488 0.52 -15.35 -14.71
CA ALA A 488 1.86 -14.78 -14.57
C ALA A 488 1.88 -13.59 -13.59
N LEU A 489 3.05 -13.27 -13.07
CA LEU A 489 3.23 -12.18 -12.10
C LEU A 489 2.78 -10.84 -12.69
N ALA A 490 1.86 -10.17 -12.01
CA ALA A 490 1.51 -8.77 -12.24
C ALA A 490 2.24 -7.88 -11.22
N GLU A 491 2.84 -6.77 -11.66
CA GLU A 491 3.74 -6.00 -10.80
C GLU A 491 3.52 -4.48 -10.86
N PHE A 492 3.35 -3.84 -9.69
CA PHE A 492 3.46 -2.40 -9.52
C PHE A 492 4.79 -2.10 -8.85
N PHE A 493 5.73 -1.42 -9.52
CA PHE A 493 7.07 -1.29 -8.96
C PHE A 493 7.88 -0.06 -9.33
N SER A 494 8.87 0.23 -8.50
CA SER A 494 10.04 1.02 -8.87
C SER A 494 11.31 0.19 -8.83
N SER A 495 12.26 0.54 -9.70
CA SER A 495 13.64 0.04 -9.64
C SER A 495 14.57 0.97 -8.86
N VAL A 496 14.08 2.13 -8.42
CA VAL A 496 14.87 3.12 -7.67
C VAL A 496 14.88 2.71 -6.19
N PRO A 497 16.04 2.40 -5.57
CA PRO A 497 16.08 1.91 -4.20
C PRO A 497 15.52 2.87 -3.14
N ALA A 498 15.51 4.17 -3.43
CA ALA A 498 14.96 5.21 -2.56
C ALA A 498 13.47 5.51 -2.84
N SER A 499 12.83 4.80 -3.76
CA SER A 499 11.43 5.04 -4.11
C SER A 499 10.51 4.73 -2.92
N HIS A 500 9.40 5.45 -2.84
CA HIS A 500 8.38 5.24 -1.82
C HIS A 500 7.01 5.10 -2.49
N VAL A 501 6.25 4.06 -2.11
CA VAL A 501 4.82 3.97 -2.40
C VAL A 501 4.03 4.15 -1.12
N THR A 502 3.08 5.08 -1.13
CA THR A 502 2.14 5.30 -0.03
C THR A 502 0.72 4.98 -0.47
N PHE A 503 0.00 4.20 0.34
CA PHE A 503 -1.44 3.97 0.22
C PHE A 503 -2.14 4.72 1.36
N ASP A 504 -2.93 5.75 1.03
CA ASP A 504 -3.60 6.64 1.99
C ASP A 504 -5.13 6.53 1.89
N GLY A 505 -5.71 5.51 2.52
CA GLY A 505 -7.15 5.21 2.41
C GLY A 505 -7.55 4.49 1.13
N SER A 506 -6.59 4.08 0.30
CA SER A 506 -6.78 3.39 -0.98
C SER A 506 -7.08 1.90 -0.85
N SER A 507 -7.43 1.26 -1.97
CA SER A 507 -7.65 -0.18 -2.04
C SER A 507 -6.60 -0.92 -2.86
N ILE A 508 -6.27 -2.14 -2.45
CA ILE A 508 -5.46 -3.10 -3.21
C ILE A 508 -6.31 -4.37 -3.39
N THR A 509 -6.64 -4.68 -4.64
CA THR A 509 -7.56 -5.78 -4.97
C THR A 509 -6.96 -6.74 -5.97
N LEU A 510 -7.23 -8.04 -5.79
CA LEU A 510 -6.71 -9.12 -6.61
C LEU A 510 -7.85 -10.09 -6.98
N PRO A 511 -7.76 -10.82 -8.11
CA PRO A 511 -8.66 -11.93 -8.43
C PRO A 511 -8.15 -13.22 -7.79
N GLN A 512 -9.00 -14.25 -7.78
CA GLN A 512 -8.60 -15.58 -7.30
C GLN A 512 -7.40 -16.12 -8.09
N ASN A 513 -6.49 -16.83 -7.41
CA ASN A 513 -5.27 -17.41 -8.02
C ASN A 513 -4.29 -16.40 -8.67
N ALA A 514 -4.40 -15.11 -8.34
CA ALA A 514 -3.46 -14.10 -8.83
C ALA A 514 -2.08 -14.23 -8.20
N LEU A 515 -1.04 -13.89 -8.96
CA LEU A 515 0.30 -13.63 -8.44
C LEU A 515 0.58 -12.14 -8.64
N ALA A 516 0.56 -11.37 -7.56
CA ALA A 516 0.77 -9.94 -7.60
C ALA A 516 1.93 -9.51 -6.69
N ARG A 517 2.59 -8.41 -7.06
CA ARG A 517 3.66 -7.82 -6.28
C ARG A 517 3.63 -6.30 -6.32
N VAL A 518 3.79 -5.69 -5.15
CA VAL A 518 4.14 -4.28 -4.99
C VAL A 518 5.60 -4.20 -4.59
N ARG A 519 6.44 -3.49 -5.34
CA ARG A 519 7.88 -3.39 -5.05
C ARG A 519 8.38 -1.94 -5.05
N ALA A 520 8.96 -1.51 -3.93
CA ALA A 520 9.55 -0.18 -3.76
C ALA A 520 10.63 -0.22 -2.66
N GLY A 521 11.45 0.83 -2.54
CA GLY A 521 12.35 1.00 -1.39
C GLY A 521 11.58 0.99 -0.06
N ALA A 522 10.49 1.74 0.00
CA ALA A 522 9.54 1.77 1.10
C ALA A 522 8.08 1.64 0.60
N ILE A 523 7.24 0.96 1.39
CA ILE A 523 5.81 0.75 1.17
C ILE A 523 5.08 1.17 2.46
N THR A 524 4.30 2.25 2.43
CA THR A 524 3.50 2.69 3.58
C THR A 524 2.02 2.43 3.35
N LEU A 525 1.39 1.73 4.28
CA LEU A 525 -0.04 1.41 4.27
C LEU A 525 -0.69 2.13 5.44
N LYS A 526 -1.35 3.26 5.17
CA LYS A 526 -1.97 4.10 6.22
C LYS A 526 -3.32 3.54 6.67
N SER A 527 -3.87 4.15 7.73
CA SER A 527 -5.23 3.88 8.18
C SER A 527 -6.24 4.08 7.05
N GLY A 528 -7.21 3.17 6.95
CA GLY A 528 -8.25 3.22 5.92
C GLY A 528 -7.92 2.44 4.65
N VAL A 529 -6.66 2.01 4.46
CA VAL A 529 -6.31 1.11 3.36
C VAL A 529 -7.08 -0.20 3.48
N ASP A 530 -7.60 -0.71 2.36
CA ASP A 530 -8.23 -2.04 2.29
C ASP A 530 -7.51 -2.95 1.29
N VAL A 531 -6.93 -4.03 1.81
CA VAL A 531 -6.21 -5.05 1.05
C VAL A 531 -7.03 -6.33 1.07
N THR A 532 -7.49 -6.77 -0.10
CA THR A 532 -8.24 -8.03 -0.24
C THR A 532 -7.45 -9.05 -1.06
N VAL A 533 -7.03 -10.14 -0.41
CA VAL A 533 -6.28 -11.24 -1.04
C VAL A 533 -7.17 -12.50 -1.10
N PRO A 534 -7.85 -12.79 -2.22
CA PRO A 534 -8.79 -13.91 -2.32
C PRO A 534 -8.11 -15.27 -2.37
N SER A 535 -8.91 -16.34 -2.35
CA SER A 535 -8.41 -17.72 -2.36
C SER A 535 -7.44 -18.00 -3.52
N GLY A 536 -6.33 -18.66 -3.20
CA GLY A 536 -5.27 -19.01 -4.13
C GLY A 536 -4.39 -17.85 -4.59
N ALA A 537 -4.75 -16.59 -4.29
CA ALA A 537 -3.95 -15.44 -4.66
C ALA A 537 -2.78 -15.21 -3.69
N ILE A 538 -1.71 -14.61 -4.20
CA ILE A 538 -0.52 -14.19 -3.44
C ILE A 538 -0.26 -12.72 -3.72
N LEU A 539 -0.21 -11.90 -2.68
CA LEU A 539 0.27 -10.52 -2.73
C LEU A 539 1.61 -10.42 -2.01
N GLY A 540 2.68 -10.15 -2.76
CA GLY A 540 3.99 -9.83 -2.19
C GLY A 540 4.19 -8.34 -1.98
N LEU A 541 4.53 -7.94 -0.75
CA LEU A 541 5.00 -6.59 -0.43
C LEU A 541 6.54 -6.63 -0.37
N ASN A 542 7.20 -6.08 -1.38
CA ASN A 542 8.65 -6.18 -1.57
C ASN A 542 9.34 -4.84 -1.34
N GLY A 543 9.82 -4.63 -0.12
CA GLY A 543 10.40 -3.36 0.35
C GLY A 543 10.32 -3.26 1.87
N ASN A 544 10.82 -2.16 2.45
CA ASN A 544 10.52 -1.86 3.85
C ASN A 544 9.04 -1.47 3.96
N ILE A 545 8.30 -2.11 4.85
CA ILE A 545 6.85 -1.95 4.98
C ILE A 545 6.53 -1.17 6.24
N GLU A 546 5.68 -0.15 6.16
CA GLU A 546 5.09 0.50 7.32
C GLU A 546 3.59 0.22 7.35
N PHE A 547 3.14 -0.49 8.38
CA PHE A 547 1.74 -0.69 8.70
C PHE A 547 1.29 0.39 9.69
N SER A 548 0.52 1.36 9.18
CA SER A 548 -0.07 2.46 9.95
C SER A 548 -1.58 2.30 10.09
N GLY A 549 -2.06 1.05 10.13
CA GLY A 549 -3.47 0.67 10.24
C GLY A 549 -3.97 -0.07 8.99
N GLY A 550 -5.28 0.00 8.73
CA GLY A 550 -5.91 -0.60 7.54
C GLY A 550 -6.59 -1.96 7.80
N SER A 551 -7.19 -2.49 6.74
CA SER A 551 -7.88 -3.78 6.66
C SER A 551 -7.10 -4.68 5.70
N TYR A 552 -6.75 -5.89 6.16
CA TYR A 552 -6.05 -6.88 5.33
C TYR A 552 -6.80 -8.19 5.45
N THR A 553 -7.53 -8.59 4.42
CA THR A 553 -8.48 -9.71 4.52
C THR A 553 -8.39 -10.65 3.32
N GLY A 554 -8.93 -11.86 3.49
CA GLY A 554 -9.22 -12.77 2.40
C GLY A 554 -8.60 -14.16 2.56
N ALA A 555 -8.89 -15.07 1.63
CA ALA A 555 -8.50 -16.48 1.74
C ALA A 555 -7.15 -16.81 1.06
N GLY A 556 -6.37 -15.81 0.68
CA GLY A 556 -5.06 -15.96 0.02
C GLY A 556 -3.87 -15.75 0.95
N VAL A 557 -2.72 -15.46 0.34
CA VAL A 557 -1.43 -15.26 1.00
C VAL A 557 -0.99 -13.80 0.91
N LEU A 558 -0.78 -13.15 2.06
CA LEU A 558 -0.06 -11.88 2.12
C LEU A 558 1.38 -12.17 2.54
N ARG A 559 2.35 -11.70 1.77
CA ARG A 559 3.77 -11.98 1.99
C ARG A 559 4.55 -10.72 2.30
N GLN A 560 5.25 -10.73 3.42
CA GLN A 560 6.22 -9.70 3.82
C GLN A 560 7.59 -10.04 3.21
N ASN A 561 8.05 -9.26 2.22
CA ASN A 561 9.39 -9.40 1.64
C ASN A 561 10.26 -8.17 1.93
N GLY A 562 10.62 -8.00 3.20
CA GLY A 562 11.41 -6.89 3.73
C GLY A 562 11.04 -6.60 5.18
N ASN A 563 11.74 -5.69 5.84
CA ASN A 563 11.45 -5.38 7.23
C ASN A 563 10.13 -4.63 7.35
N ALA A 564 9.34 -4.93 8.36
CA ALA A 564 8.09 -4.24 8.66
C ALA A 564 8.20 -3.38 9.92
N ASN A 565 7.52 -2.23 9.91
CA ASN A 565 7.25 -1.42 11.09
C ASN A 565 5.74 -1.31 11.28
N VAL A 566 5.23 -1.65 12.45
CA VAL A 566 3.82 -1.56 12.82
C VAL A 566 3.65 -0.33 13.70
N ALA A 567 3.38 0.80 13.06
CA ALA A 567 3.32 2.12 13.70
C ALA A 567 2.03 2.34 14.49
N THR A 568 0.93 1.72 14.08
CA THR A 568 -0.36 1.77 14.79
C THR A 568 -1.05 0.41 14.77
N ASN A 569 -2.14 0.28 15.52
CA ASN A 569 -2.91 -0.96 15.61
C ASN A 569 -3.27 -1.50 14.23
N THR A 570 -2.78 -2.69 13.92
CA THR A 570 -2.91 -3.33 12.61
C THR A 570 -3.37 -4.77 12.80
N SER A 571 -4.40 -5.18 12.05
CA SER A 571 -4.92 -6.55 12.06
C SER A 571 -4.83 -7.16 10.66
N ILE A 572 -4.15 -8.29 10.54
CA ILE A 572 -4.05 -9.08 9.31
C ILE A 572 -4.92 -10.33 9.43
N ALA A 573 -5.90 -10.48 8.55
CA ALA A 573 -6.89 -11.56 8.54
C ALA A 573 -6.95 -12.29 7.19
N VAL A 574 -5.79 -12.79 6.75
CA VAL A 574 -5.64 -13.60 5.53
C VAL A 574 -5.52 -15.10 5.84
N SER A 575 -5.65 -15.99 4.84
CA SER A 575 -5.44 -17.43 5.08
C SER A 575 -4.01 -17.74 5.50
N GLU A 576 -3.03 -17.07 4.90
CA GLU A 576 -1.63 -17.21 5.28
C GLU A 576 -0.94 -15.84 5.26
N TYR A 577 -0.24 -15.53 6.34
CA TYR A 577 0.68 -14.41 6.38
C TYR A 577 2.11 -14.94 6.36
N ASP A 578 2.71 -14.97 5.18
CA ASP A 578 4.09 -15.41 4.97
C ASP A 578 5.01 -14.31 5.53
N TRP A 579 5.44 -14.52 6.78
CA TRP A 579 6.08 -13.51 7.63
C TRP A 579 7.60 -13.43 7.41
N ASP A 580 8.23 -14.54 7.02
CA ASP A 580 9.65 -14.64 6.70
C ASP A 580 9.97 -14.37 5.23
N GLY A 581 8.96 -14.38 4.36
CA GLY A 581 9.09 -14.10 2.95
C GLY A 581 9.62 -15.28 2.14
N PHE A 582 9.65 -15.13 0.81
CA PHE A 582 10.03 -16.23 -0.09
C PHE A 582 11.49 -16.13 -0.54
N ASN A 583 12.32 -17.11 -0.14
CA ASN A 583 13.71 -17.25 -0.56
C ASN A 583 14.57 -16.00 -0.31
N LEU A 584 14.32 -15.28 0.79
CA LEU A 584 15.14 -14.14 1.15
C LEU A 584 16.49 -14.60 1.73
N PRO A 585 17.60 -13.93 1.39
CA PRO A 585 18.91 -14.23 1.96
C PRO A 585 19.01 -13.88 3.46
N THR A 586 18.16 -12.97 3.92
CA THR A 586 18.03 -12.54 5.31
C THR A 586 16.55 -12.62 5.71
N PRO A 587 16.23 -13.14 6.91
CA PRO A 587 14.87 -13.10 7.43
C PRO A 587 14.35 -11.66 7.50
N ALA A 588 13.04 -11.50 7.30
CA ALA A 588 12.37 -10.23 7.47
C ALA A 588 12.14 -9.94 8.97
N ASP A 589 12.54 -8.76 9.45
CA ASP A 589 12.28 -8.32 10.83
C ASP A 589 10.98 -7.53 10.93
N THR A 590 10.35 -7.52 12.10
CA THR A 590 9.16 -6.70 12.40
C THR A 590 9.36 -5.90 13.68
N GLN A 591 9.26 -4.58 13.59
CA GLN A 591 9.18 -3.67 14.73
C GLN A 591 7.70 -3.34 15.00
N ILE A 592 7.27 -3.42 16.26
CA ILE A 592 5.95 -2.95 16.71
C ILE A 592 6.20 -1.74 17.59
N GLU A 593 5.68 -0.58 17.17
CA GLU A 593 5.91 0.71 17.83
C GLU A 593 5.17 0.82 19.16
N ALA A 594 5.54 1.82 19.95
CA ALA A 594 5.01 1.97 21.31
C ALA A 594 3.48 2.12 21.31
N ASN A 595 2.79 1.41 22.20
CA ASN A 595 1.32 1.33 22.29
C ASN A 595 0.61 0.74 21.06
N ALA A 596 1.35 0.22 20.06
CA ALA A 596 0.75 -0.41 18.89
C ALA A 596 0.48 -1.90 19.15
N LYS A 597 -0.61 -2.40 18.57
CA LYS A 597 -0.98 -3.81 18.55
C LYS A 597 -0.88 -4.39 17.15
N PHE A 598 -0.08 -5.43 16.98
CA PHE A 598 -0.04 -6.22 15.74
C PHE A 598 -0.80 -7.53 15.93
N MET A 599 -1.93 -7.67 15.25
CA MET A 599 -2.81 -8.84 15.37
C MET A 599 -2.79 -9.67 14.07
N LEU A 600 -2.39 -10.92 14.16
CA LEU A 600 -2.44 -11.89 13.06
C LEU A 600 -3.60 -12.85 13.33
N ASN A 601 -4.65 -12.80 12.53
CA ASN A 601 -5.80 -13.72 12.56
C ASN A 601 -5.77 -14.60 11.31
N VAL A 602 -4.84 -15.56 11.29
CA VAL A 602 -4.43 -16.26 10.06
C VAL A 602 -4.58 -17.77 10.19
N GLY A 603 -4.66 -18.49 9.07
CA GLY A 603 -4.62 -19.96 9.07
C GLY A 603 -3.20 -20.52 9.26
N SER A 604 -2.19 -19.78 8.83
CA SER A 604 -0.76 -20.15 8.84
C SER A 604 0.11 -18.89 8.80
N ILE A 605 1.36 -18.97 9.28
CA ILE A 605 2.37 -17.91 9.15
C ILE A 605 3.45 -18.23 8.08
N GLY A 606 3.16 -19.12 7.14
CA GLY A 606 4.08 -19.51 6.04
C GLY A 606 5.20 -20.49 6.44
N GLY A 607 5.42 -20.72 7.73
CA GLY A 607 6.49 -21.60 8.22
C GLY A 607 6.84 -21.33 9.68
N ALA A 608 8.07 -21.63 10.07
CA ALA A 608 8.61 -21.18 11.34
C ALA A 608 9.25 -19.80 11.13
N TYR A 609 8.88 -18.81 11.95
CA TYR A 609 9.39 -17.45 11.78
C TYR A 609 10.86 -17.35 12.19
N SER A 610 11.70 -16.90 11.27
CA SER A 610 13.16 -16.83 11.42
C SER A 610 13.70 -15.42 11.70
N GLY A 611 12.86 -14.40 11.65
CA GLY A 611 13.25 -13.00 11.89
C GLY A 611 13.19 -12.58 13.36
N THR A 612 13.42 -11.30 13.59
CA THR A 612 13.24 -10.65 14.90
C THR A 612 11.92 -9.91 14.93
N VAL A 613 11.06 -10.21 15.90
CA VAL A 613 9.92 -9.34 16.25
C VAL A 613 10.28 -8.53 17.49
N SER A 614 10.30 -7.21 17.38
CA SER A 614 10.66 -6.28 18.45
C SER A 614 9.43 -5.51 18.94
N LEU A 615 9.15 -5.57 20.23
CA LEU A 615 8.00 -4.93 20.88
C LEU A 615 8.50 -3.71 21.67
N ALA A 616 8.15 -2.51 21.23
CA ALA A 616 8.43 -1.26 21.96
C ALA A 616 7.60 -1.12 23.24
N ASP A 617 7.69 0.04 23.91
CA ASP A 617 6.97 0.32 25.17
C ASP A 617 5.46 0.09 25.02
N ASP A 618 4.90 -0.80 25.84
CA ASP A 618 3.48 -1.16 25.83
C ASP A 618 2.96 -1.71 24.47
N ALA A 619 3.85 -2.25 23.63
CA ALA A 619 3.47 -2.89 22.37
C ALA A 619 2.91 -4.31 22.57
N GLU A 620 1.94 -4.71 21.75
CA GLU A 620 1.34 -6.06 21.79
C GLU A 620 1.48 -6.79 20.45
N LEU A 621 2.02 -8.01 20.49
CA LEU A 621 1.92 -8.99 19.40
C LEU A 621 0.82 -10.01 19.75
N SER A 622 -0.17 -10.19 18.87
CA SER A 622 -1.24 -11.17 19.05
C SER A 622 -1.29 -12.10 17.83
N VAL A 623 -0.92 -13.37 17.99
CA VAL A 623 -0.88 -14.34 16.88
C VAL A 623 -1.95 -15.41 17.09
N ASN A 624 -3.01 -15.38 16.30
CA ASN A 624 -4.14 -16.31 16.35
C ASN A 624 -4.15 -17.21 15.10
N ILE A 625 -3.77 -18.47 15.28
CA ILE A 625 -3.77 -19.49 14.24
C ILE A 625 -5.13 -20.19 14.22
N LEU A 626 -5.93 -19.90 13.20
CA LEU A 626 -7.34 -20.31 13.07
C LEU A 626 -7.54 -21.69 12.44
N ALA A 627 -6.46 -22.32 11.95
CA ALA A 627 -6.50 -23.61 11.27
C ALA A 627 -5.48 -24.61 11.85
N GLY A 628 -5.60 -25.88 11.46
CA GLY A 628 -4.68 -26.94 11.89
C GLY A 628 -4.68 -27.16 13.41
N PHE A 629 -3.49 -27.35 13.99
CA PHE A 629 -3.30 -27.52 15.43
C PHE A 629 -3.37 -26.22 16.23
N GLY A 630 -3.54 -25.07 15.56
CA GLY A 630 -3.60 -23.76 16.23
C GLY A 630 -2.30 -23.36 16.91
N VAL A 631 -1.14 -23.80 16.42
CA VAL A 631 0.20 -23.52 16.97
C VAL A 631 1.07 -22.86 15.92
N TRP A 632 1.90 -21.89 16.32
CA TRP A 632 2.95 -21.31 15.47
C TRP A 632 4.34 -21.58 16.04
N GLN A 633 5.37 -21.41 15.20
CA GLN A 633 6.75 -21.77 15.55
C GLN A 633 7.69 -20.58 15.36
N LEU A 634 8.55 -20.35 16.34
CA LEU A 634 9.73 -19.52 16.20
C LEU A 634 10.90 -20.41 15.81
N ALA A 635 11.54 -20.13 14.67
CA ALA A 635 12.68 -20.90 14.18
C ALA A 635 13.92 -20.72 15.08
N PRO A 636 14.98 -21.55 14.95
CA PRO A 636 16.20 -21.44 15.77
C PRO A 636 16.90 -20.08 15.70
N GLU A 637 16.83 -19.41 14.57
CA GLU A 637 17.34 -18.06 14.33
C GLU A 637 16.34 -16.95 14.72
N GLY A 638 15.06 -17.29 14.88
CA GLY A 638 14.01 -16.34 15.22
C GLY A 638 14.16 -15.77 16.63
N THR A 639 13.73 -14.53 16.81
CA THR A 639 13.81 -13.82 18.11
C THR A 639 12.53 -13.05 18.40
N ILE A 640 11.97 -13.21 19.60
CA ILE A 640 11.01 -12.28 20.19
C ILE A 640 11.77 -11.36 21.15
N ARG A 641 11.73 -10.06 20.88
CA ARG A 641 12.47 -9.05 21.64
C ARG A 641 11.52 -8.06 22.28
N PHE A 642 11.37 -8.14 23.58
CA PHE A 642 10.67 -7.14 24.37
C PHE A 642 11.64 -6.01 24.74
N ILE A 643 11.39 -4.81 24.21
CA ILE A 643 12.15 -3.61 24.55
C ILE A 643 11.72 -3.14 25.94
N LYS A 644 10.42 -2.91 26.14
CA LYS A 644 9.85 -2.47 27.42
C LYS A 644 8.36 -2.77 27.48
N ASN A 645 7.87 -3.32 28.60
CA ASN A 645 6.44 -3.55 28.86
C ASN A 645 5.66 -4.25 27.72
N GLY A 646 6.34 -5.06 26.89
CA GLY A 646 5.71 -5.66 25.72
C GLY A 646 4.91 -6.91 26.07
N ARG A 647 3.95 -7.28 25.22
CA ARG A 647 3.03 -8.39 25.46
C ARG A 647 2.87 -9.30 24.25
N VAL A 648 2.92 -10.62 24.45
CA VAL A 648 2.63 -11.63 23.42
C VAL A 648 1.39 -12.44 23.80
N THR A 649 0.35 -12.42 22.97
CA THR A 649 -0.94 -13.10 23.18
C THR A 649 -1.34 -13.99 22.00
N GLY A 650 -2.34 -14.85 22.21
CA GLY A 650 -2.96 -15.65 21.14
C GLY A 650 -2.68 -17.15 21.24
N SER A 651 -2.53 -17.79 20.08
CA SER A 651 -2.27 -19.20 19.89
C SER A 651 -0.95 -19.65 20.52
N PRO A 652 -0.85 -20.93 20.94
CA PRO A 652 0.39 -21.47 21.47
C PRO A 652 1.59 -21.34 20.52
N VAL A 653 2.78 -21.12 21.10
CA VAL A 653 4.05 -20.98 20.38
C VAL A 653 5.06 -22.05 20.77
N ILE A 654 5.68 -22.68 19.77
CA ILE A 654 6.89 -23.50 19.99
C ILE A 654 8.10 -22.62 19.72
N VAL A 655 8.89 -22.37 20.76
CA VAL A 655 10.05 -21.48 20.71
C VAL A 655 11.28 -22.34 20.45
N ARG A 656 11.91 -22.25 19.27
CA ARG A 656 13.23 -22.87 19.02
C ARG A 656 14.37 -21.88 19.07
N GLY A 657 14.06 -20.60 18.88
CA GLY A 657 14.99 -19.49 18.91
C GLY A 657 15.04 -18.79 20.27
N LYS A 658 14.99 -17.46 20.23
CA LYS A 658 15.27 -16.61 21.40
C LYS A 658 14.07 -15.81 21.88
N ILE A 659 14.00 -15.61 23.19
CA ILE A 659 13.18 -14.57 23.81
C ILE A 659 14.13 -13.64 24.57
N VAL A 660 14.02 -12.33 24.37
CA VAL A 660 14.88 -11.33 25.01
C VAL A 660 14.01 -10.24 25.65
N ALA A 661 14.09 -10.08 26.97
CA ALA A 661 13.43 -9.02 27.72
C ALA A 661 14.47 -8.00 28.20
N LEU A 662 14.34 -6.74 27.78
CA LEU A 662 15.36 -5.71 28.00
C LEU A 662 15.02 -4.73 29.14
N GLU A 663 13.79 -4.26 29.23
CA GLU A 663 13.34 -3.34 30.28
C GLU A 663 11.88 -3.61 30.68
N GLY A 664 11.44 -3.06 31.80
CA GLY A 664 10.03 -3.06 32.22
C GLY A 664 9.46 -4.46 32.54
N SER A 665 8.13 -4.53 32.63
CA SER A 665 7.39 -5.76 32.94
C SER A 665 6.80 -6.36 31.68
N ASN A 666 7.47 -7.36 31.11
CA ASN A 666 7.08 -7.99 29.85
C ASN A 666 6.21 -9.21 30.09
N HIS A 667 5.31 -9.53 29.16
CA HIS A 667 4.27 -10.53 29.35
C HIS A 667 4.24 -11.55 28.19
N LEU A 668 4.36 -12.82 28.54
CA LEU A 668 4.14 -13.96 27.65
C LEU A 668 2.86 -14.67 28.08
N ASP A 669 1.75 -14.28 27.46
CA ASP A 669 0.39 -14.71 27.81
C ASP A 669 -0.15 -15.72 26.80
N SER A 670 0.70 -16.17 25.87
CA SER A 670 0.43 -17.30 24.99
C SER A 670 1.06 -18.52 25.60
N ALA A 671 0.35 -19.66 25.57
CA ALA A 671 0.96 -20.92 25.97
C ALA A 671 2.25 -21.16 25.15
N ALA A 672 3.34 -21.51 25.81
CA ALA A 672 4.63 -21.60 25.16
C ALA A 672 5.28 -22.96 25.42
N THR A 673 6.02 -23.49 24.44
CA THR A 673 6.91 -24.64 24.64
C THR A 673 8.32 -24.24 24.27
N LEU A 674 9.19 -24.20 25.28
CA LEU A 674 10.63 -24.09 25.09
C LEU A 674 11.19 -25.47 24.72
N THR A 675 12.15 -25.47 23.81
CA THR A 675 12.86 -26.66 23.33
C THR A 675 14.33 -26.59 23.75
N ALA A 676 15.08 -27.67 23.54
CA ALA A 676 16.50 -27.72 23.88
C ALA A 676 17.37 -26.60 23.26
N SER A 677 16.94 -25.98 22.15
CA SER A 677 17.65 -24.85 21.52
C SER A 677 17.18 -23.47 22.01
N SER A 678 16.11 -23.41 22.82
CA SER A 678 15.57 -22.15 23.32
C SER A 678 16.54 -21.44 24.25
N VAL A 679 16.67 -20.13 24.04
CA VAL A 679 17.37 -19.24 24.95
C VAL A 679 16.45 -18.08 25.31
N VAL A 680 16.04 -18.01 26.57
CA VAL A 680 15.32 -16.86 27.12
C VAL A 680 16.32 -16.03 27.91
N THR A 681 16.32 -14.72 27.67
CA THR A 681 17.28 -13.81 28.29
C THR A 681 16.56 -12.62 28.89
N ILE A 682 16.80 -12.34 30.17
CA ILE A 682 16.20 -11.22 30.91
C ILE A 682 17.33 -10.29 31.33
N ALA A 683 17.24 -9.01 30.96
CA ALA A 683 18.23 -8.01 31.34
C ALA A 683 18.08 -7.60 32.82
N ASP A 684 19.13 -6.98 33.34
CA ASP A 684 19.12 -6.41 34.68
C ASP A 684 17.94 -5.43 34.85
N GLN A 685 17.22 -5.54 35.98
CA GLN A 685 16.02 -4.78 36.30
C GLN A 685 14.80 -4.97 35.36
N ALA A 686 14.87 -5.90 34.41
CA ALA A 686 13.73 -6.28 33.58
C ALA A 686 12.97 -7.47 34.19
N ALA A 687 11.68 -7.57 33.88
CA ALA A 687 10.84 -8.70 34.26
C ALA A 687 10.23 -9.41 33.04
N LEU A 688 10.12 -10.73 33.13
CA LEU A 688 9.31 -11.56 32.23
C LEU A 688 8.24 -12.28 33.05
N ASN A 689 6.98 -12.03 32.73
CA ASN A 689 5.82 -12.69 33.31
C ASN A 689 5.32 -13.76 32.34
N ILE A 690 5.22 -14.99 32.84
CA ILE A 690 4.66 -16.13 32.12
C ILE A 690 3.30 -16.39 32.76
N ASP A 691 2.27 -15.79 32.16
CA ASP A 691 0.90 -15.81 32.68
C ASP A 691 0.02 -16.88 31.99
N ALA A 692 0.60 -17.66 31.05
CA ALA A 692 -0.03 -18.80 30.37
C ALA A 692 0.80 -20.09 30.51
N PRO A 693 0.20 -21.28 30.33
CA PRO A 693 0.90 -22.55 30.55
C PRO A 693 2.19 -22.68 29.74
N ILE A 694 3.25 -23.18 30.36
CA ILE A 694 4.57 -23.33 29.73
C ILE A 694 5.10 -24.77 29.76
N GLY A 695 5.55 -25.26 28.61
CA GLY A 695 6.35 -26.48 28.50
C GLY A 695 7.84 -26.17 28.50
N LEU A 696 8.59 -26.76 29.42
CA LEU A 696 10.05 -26.65 29.52
C LEU A 696 10.69 -27.93 28.95
N GLY A 697 10.77 -28.03 27.62
CA GLY A 697 11.38 -29.14 26.88
C GLY A 697 12.88 -29.00 26.66
N GLY A 698 13.59 -28.43 27.64
CA GLY A 698 15.02 -28.12 27.58
C GLY A 698 15.32 -26.67 27.28
N GLY A 699 16.61 -26.33 27.16
CA GLY A 699 17.08 -24.97 26.93
C GLY A 699 17.41 -24.22 28.24
N VAL A 700 17.53 -22.90 28.14
CA VAL A 700 17.95 -22.05 29.27
C VAL A 700 17.13 -20.76 29.34
N ILE A 701 16.63 -20.43 30.54
CA ILE A 701 16.24 -19.07 30.92
C ILE A 701 17.39 -18.48 31.73
N THR A 702 17.98 -17.37 31.29
CA THR A 702 19.16 -16.77 31.94
C THR A 702 19.09 -15.25 31.95
N THR A 703 19.96 -14.62 32.74
CA THR A 703 20.24 -13.19 32.63
C THR A 703 21.03 -12.85 31.36
N LEU A 704 21.01 -11.59 30.92
CA LEU A 704 21.75 -11.11 29.74
C LEU A 704 23.27 -11.29 29.87
N THR A 705 23.79 -11.21 31.09
CA THR A 705 25.22 -11.37 31.37
C THR A 705 25.59 -12.82 31.72
N GLY A 706 24.59 -13.68 31.93
CA GLY A 706 24.75 -15.00 32.55
C GLY A 706 25.15 -14.96 34.03
N GLN A 707 25.35 -13.77 34.60
CA GLN A 707 25.58 -13.56 36.03
C GLN A 707 24.27 -13.16 36.70
N LEU A 708 24.09 -13.53 37.97
CA LEU A 708 22.92 -13.12 38.75
C LEU A 708 22.92 -11.58 38.90
N ASP A 709 21.84 -10.95 38.46
CA ASP A 709 21.58 -9.51 38.47
C ASP A 709 20.19 -9.24 39.10
N ASP A 710 19.54 -8.12 38.82
CA ASP A 710 18.19 -7.80 39.35
C ASP A 710 17.07 -8.13 38.35
N SER A 711 17.32 -9.05 37.40
CA SER A 711 16.27 -9.60 36.54
C SER A 711 15.22 -10.38 37.33
N VAL A 712 13.96 -10.35 36.87
CA VAL A 712 12.84 -11.05 37.51
C VAL A 712 12.13 -11.98 36.52
N LEU A 713 11.90 -13.22 36.93
CA LEU A 713 11.02 -14.16 36.21
C LEU A 713 9.80 -14.47 37.09
N HIS A 714 8.60 -14.15 36.61
CA HIS A 714 7.36 -14.58 37.25
C HIS A 714 6.77 -15.76 36.47
N GLN A 715 6.62 -16.91 37.13
CA GLN A 715 5.87 -18.04 36.60
C GLN A 715 4.53 -18.11 37.34
N ARG A 716 3.46 -17.59 36.72
CA ARG A 716 2.13 -17.52 37.34
C ARG A 716 1.14 -18.58 36.83
N ALA A 717 1.55 -19.37 35.85
CA ALA A 717 0.76 -20.42 35.24
C ALA A 717 1.44 -21.79 35.37
N THR A 718 0.69 -22.84 35.05
CA THR A 718 1.16 -24.23 35.10
C THR A 718 2.41 -24.42 34.23
N ALA A 719 3.41 -25.14 34.75
CA ALA A 719 4.62 -25.52 34.02
C ALA A 719 4.78 -27.04 33.93
N LEU A 720 5.15 -27.52 32.75
CA LEU A 720 5.45 -28.94 32.50
C LEU A 720 6.91 -29.07 32.07
N VAL A 721 7.75 -29.70 32.90
CA VAL A 721 9.16 -29.95 32.62
C VAL A 721 9.30 -31.29 31.92
N LEU A 722 9.72 -31.26 30.66
CA LEU A 722 9.78 -32.43 29.77
C LEU A 722 11.21 -32.96 29.58
N ASP A 723 12.22 -32.13 29.85
CA ASP A 723 13.65 -32.44 29.69
C ASP A 723 14.47 -31.57 30.66
N HIS A 724 15.80 -31.64 30.61
CA HIS A 724 16.68 -30.81 31.44
C HIS A 724 16.60 -29.34 31.04
N HIS A 725 15.96 -28.53 31.90
CA HIS A 725 15.83 -27.09 31.75
C HIS A 725 16.56 -26.36 32.88
N ARG A 726 17.25 -25.26 32.54
CA ARG A 726 17.95 -24.41 33.52
C ARG A 726 17.38 -23.00 33.55
N ILE A 727 17.14 -22.51 34.75
CA ILE A 727 16.72 -21.14 35.06
C ILE A 727 17.84 -20.47 35.89
N ASN A 728 18.36 -19.35 35.42
CA ASN A 728 19.41 -18.57 36.08
C ASN A 728 19.05 -17.08 36.04
N VAL A 729 18.36 -16.58 37.07
CA VAL A 729 17.76 -15.23 37.10
C VAL A 729 18.05 -14.54 38.42
N GLY A 730 17.93 -13.22 38.50
CA GLY A 730 18.05 -12.50 39.78
C GLY A 730 17.03 -12.99 40.81
N TYR A 731 15.76 -12.83 40.46
CA TYR A 731 14.62 -13.19 41.30
C TYR A 731 13.70 -14.13 40.53
N PHE A 732 13.36 -15.28 41.13
CA PHE A 732 12.37 -16.18 40.57
C PHE A 732 11.12 -16.16 41.44
N ASN A 733 10.09 -15.51 40.94
CA ASN A 733 8.78 -15.55 41.56
C ASN A 733 8.02 -16.78 41.07
N TRP A 734 8.20 -17.85 41.83
CA TRP A 734 7.54 -19.13 41.66
C TRP A 734 6.24 -19.17 42.48
N ASP A 735 5.47 -18.10 42.46
CA ASP A 735 4.22 -18.01 43.19
C ASP A 735 3.37 -16.98 42.46
N ALA A 736 2.20 -17.38 42.01
CA ALA A 736 1.19 -16.38 41.76
C ALA A 736 0.70 -15.85 43.10
N ASP A 737 0.19 -14.62 43.13
CA ASP A 737 -0.70 -14.24 44.22
C ASP A 737 -1.80 -15.33 44.32
N ASP A 738 -2.40 -15.57 45.49
CA ASP A 738 -3.32 -16.70 45.83
C ASP A 738 -4.56 -16.90 44.90
N ALA A 739 -4.61 -16.26 43.73
CA ALA A 739 -5.61 -16.21 42.68
C ALA A 739 -5.26 -16.97 41.37
N THR A 740 -4.05 -17.50 41.14
CA THR A 740 -3.76 -18.34 39.93
C THR A 740 -3.01 -19.63 40.25
N ASP A 741 -3.14 -20.64 39.39
CA ASP A 741 -2.62 -22.01 39.58
C ASP A 741 -1.23 -22.16 38.91
N SER A 742 -0.14 -21.99 39.68
CA SER A 742 1.25 -22.09 39.19
C SER A 742 1.86 -23.51 39.31
N HIS A 743 1.00 -24.54 39.31
CA HIS A 743 1.38 -25.94 39.41
C HIS A 743 2.53 -26.33 38.47
N THR A 744 3.60 -26.91 39.01
CA THR A 744 4.75 -27.39 38.25
C THR A 744 4.82 -28.91 38.28
N THR A 745 4.85 -29.58 37.13
CA THR A 745 5.06 -31.03 37.02
C THR A 745 6.40 -31.31 36.35
N ILE A 746 7.27 -32.08 37.01
CA ILE A 746 8.55 -32.54 36.48
C ILE A 746 8.41 -34.01 36.06
N GLN A 747 8.49 -34.27 34.76
CA GLN A 747 8.32 -35.62 34.21
C GLN A 747 9.45 -36.59 34.58
N PRO A 748 9.26 -37.91 34.38
CA PRO A 748 10.30 -38.90 34.59
C PRO A 748 11.58 -38.56 33.83
N ASP A 749 12.71 -38.64 34.53
CA ASP A 749 14.05 -38.32 34.02
C ASP A 749 14.28 -36.83 33.64
N ALA A 750 13.27 -35.97 33.77
CA ALA A 750 13.42 -34.53 33.54
C ALA A 750 14.12 -33.85 34.72
N PHE A 751 14.76 -32.70 34.44
CA PHE A 751 15.54 -31.97 35.43
C PHE A 751 15.20 -30.48 35.36
N LEU A 752 14.76 -29.90 36.47
CA LEU A 752 14.59 -28.45 36.61
C LEU A 752 15.69 -27.89 37.51
N ASP A 753 16.63 -27.13 36.94
CA ASP A 753 17.74 -26.47 37.63
C ASP A 753 17.42 -24.99 37.83
N ILE A 754 17.19 -24.53 39.06
CA ILE A 754 16.90 -23.12 39.36
C ILE A 754 18.06 -22.52 40.15
N ARG A 755 18.60 -21.42 39.64
CA ARG A 755 19.63 -20.60 40.28
C ARG A 755 19.12 -19.16 40.38
N ALA A 756 19.01 -18.65 41.60
CA ALA A 756 18.56 -17.27 41.82
C ALA A 756 19.23 -16.60 43.02
N LYS A 757 19.18 -15.26 43.10
CA LYS A 757 19.47 -14.57 44.37
C LYS A 757 18.45 -14.99 45.43
N GLN A 758 17.18 -15.07 45.02
CA GLN A 758 16.04 -15.42 45.88
C GLN A 758 14.89 -16.05 45.07
N ILE A 759 14.13 -16.94 45.73
CA ILE A 759 12.82 -17.43 45.27
C ILE A 759 11.70 -16.80 46.12
N GLY A 760 10.60 -16.43 45.48
CA GLY A 760 9.40 -15.88 46.11
C GLY A 760 9.03 -14.47 45.62
N ASN A 761 7.93 -13.93 46.14
CA ASN A 761 7.29 -12.68 45.70
C ASN A 761 8.03 -11.39 46.09
N GLY A 762 9.37 -11.40 46.04
CA GLY A 762 10.22 -10.29 46.43
C GLY A 762 9.71 -8.95 45.92
N LEU A 763 9.09 -8.17 46.81
CA LEU A 763 8.89 -6.74 46.60
C LEU A 763 10.28 -6.16 46.30
N THR A 764 10.43 -5.53 45.14
CA THR A 764 11.64 -4.85 44.67
C THR A 764 12.01 -3.63 45.51
N ASP A 765 11.44 -3.46 46.72
CA ASP A 765 11.73 -2.36 47.61
C ASP A 765 12.66 -2.81 48.75
N PRO A 766 13.96 -2.48 48.70
CA PRO A 766 14.92 -2.78 49.76
C PRO A 766 14.60 -2.06 51.09
N LEU A 767 13.60 -1.18 51.16
CA LEU A 767 13.20 -0.46 52.37
C LEU A 767 12.06 -1.14 53.16
N PHE A 768 11.42 -2.20 52.64
CA PHE A 768 10.42 -2.96 53.38
C PHE A 768 10.98 -4.30 53.91
N PHE A 769 11.36 -4.23 55.20
CA PHE A 769 11.71 -5.31 56.14
C PHE A 769 10.95 -6.67 55.99
N PRO A 770 11.48 -7.78 56.56
CA PRO A 770 11.36 -9.18 56.11
C PRO A 770 10.01 -9.87 56.38
N LEU A 771 8.93 -9.10 56.53
CA LEU A 771 7.64 -9.61 57.01
C LEU A 771 6.80 -10.30 55.92
N TRP A 772 7.19 -10.27 54.65
CA TRP A 772 6.35 -10.76 53.56
C TRP A 772 7.13 -11.47 52.44
N ARG A 773 8.21 -12.21 52.75
CA ARG A 773 8.78 -13.16 51.79
C ARG A 773 7.84 -14.37 51.70
N ARG A 774 6.94 -14.40 50.72
CA ARG A 774 6.15 -15.60 50.41
C ARG A 774 7.07 -16.56 49.65
N GLY A 775 7.23 -17.78 50.16
CA GLY A 775 7.85 -18.90 49.45
C GLY A 775 6.93 -19.44 48.35
N PHE A 776 7.07 -20.71 47.98
CA PHE A 776 6.20 -21.37 46.98
C PHE A 776 4.84 -21.73 47.60
N GLY A 777 3.72 -21.27 47.03
CA GLY A 777 2.36 -21.45 47.56
C GLY A 777 1.52 -22.58 46.94
N ASP A 778 1.91 -23.11 45.78
CA ASP A 778 1.10 -24.03 44.97
C ASP A 778 1.59 -25.49 45.03
N THR A 779 1.44 -26.28 43.95
CA THR A 779 1.86 -27.68 43.88
C THR A 779 3.11 -27.86 42.99
N ILE A 780 4.08 -28.63 43.46
CA ILE A 780 5.17 -29.20 42.65
C ILE A 780 5.03 -30.72 42.67
N ASP A 781 4.80 -31.32 41.52
CA ASP A 781 4.86 -32.77 41.32
C ASP A 781 6.20 -33.15 40.72
N ILE A 782 6.93 -34.04 41.39
CA ILE A 782 8.17 -34.62 40.89
C ILE A 782 7.91 -36.09 40.53
N ASP A 783 7.58 -36.36 39.27
CA ASP A 783 7.27 -37.69 38.75
C ASP A 783 8.56 -38.42 38.38
N SER A 784 9.31 -38.94 39.35
CA SER A 784 10.64 -39.54 39.13
C SER A 784 11.65 -38.62 38.42
N GLY A 785 11.45 -37.31 38.48
CA GLY A 785 12.37 -36.28 37.99
C GLY A 785 13.33 -35.74 39.06
N THR A 786 14.03 -34.66 38.74
CA THR A 786 14.90 -33.94 39.68
C THR A 786 14.60 -32.45 39.73
N LEU A 787 14.40 -31.92 40.93
CA LEU A 787 14.36 -30.49 41.23
C LEU A 787 15.65 -30.05 41.91
N GLY A 788 16.42 -29.18 41.26
CA GLY A 788 17.58 -28.50 41.85
C GLY A 788 17.26 -27.02 42.09
N VAL A 789 17.49 -26.54 43.33
CA VAL A 789 17.27 -25.14 43.70
C VAL A 789 18.48 -24.59 44.43
N GLU A 790 19.19 -23.65 43.83
CA GLU A 790 20.33 -22.93 44.41
C GLU A 790 19.97 -21.45 44.60
N VAL A 791 19.92 -20.99 45.85
CA VAL A 791 19.62 -19.59 46.24
C VAL A 791 20.63 -19.02 47.23
N GLY A 792 20.68 -17.69 47.36
CA GLY A 792 21.51 -17.00 48.35
C GLY A 792 22.81 -16.41 47.80
N TYR A 793 22.93 -16.24 46.48
CA TYR A 793 24.13 -15.72 45.82
C TYR A 793 23.98 -14.23 45.52
N GLY A 794 24.83 -13.38 46.09
CA GLY A 794 24.91 -11.95 45.75
C GLY A 794 26.18 -11.63 44.96
N ALA A 795 26.11 -10.66 44.05
CA ALA A 795 27.31 -10.01 43.53
C ALA A 795 27.99 -9.19 44.65
N ARG A 796 29.31 -8.99 44.54
CA ARG A 796 30.22 -8.43 45.57
C ARG A 796 29.60 -7.32 46.44
N GLY A 797 29.34 -7.64 47.70
CA GLY A 797 29.10 -6.65 48.76
C GLY A 797 27.64 -6.27 49.02
N GLU A 798 26.69 -6.87 48.32
CA GLU A 798 25.25 -6.72 48.59
C GLU A 798 24.77 -7.68 49.68
N GLU A 799 23.64 -7.33 50.30
CA GLU A 799 23.07 -7.92 51.53
C GLU A 799 23.00 -9.46 51.53
N SER A 800 22.97 -10.07 52.73
CA SER A 800 22.89 -11.54 52.84
C SER A 800 21.53 -12.04 52.34
N PHE A 801 21.49 -12.51 51.10
CA PHE A 801 20.36 -13.28 50.59
C PHE A 801 20.22 -14.59 51.39
N PRO A 802 18.99 -15.07 51.60
CA PRO A 802 18.78 -16.33 52.30
C PRO A 802 19.38 -17.47 51.48
N SER A 803 20.21 -18.30 52.11
CA SER A 803 20.72 -19.54 51.51
C SER A 803 19.69 -20.68 51.57
N TYR A 804 18.39 -20.33 51.61
CA TYR A 804 17.27 -21.24 51.74
C TYR A 804 16.07 -20.75 50.95
N TRP A 805 15.20 -21.68 50.59
CA TRP A 805 13.88 -21.41 50.00
C TRP A 805 12.80 -22.07 50.85
N THR A 806 11.56 -21.58 50.72
CA THR A 806 10.45 -21.98 51.61
C THR A 806 9.31 -22.55 50.78
N LEU A 807 8.76 -23.69 51.21
CA LEU A 807 7.43 -24.16 50.80
C LEU A 807 6.42 -23.54 51.79
N ASN A 808 5.50 -22.72 51.32
CA ASN A 808 4.52 -22.03 52.17
C ASN A 808 3.47 -23.00 52.73
N ALA A 809 2.67 -22.54 53.68
CA ALA A 809 1.62 -23.33 54.32
C ALA A 809 0.57 -23.93 53.36
N ALA A 810 0.30 -23.26 52.24
CA ALA A 810 -0.60 -23.78 51.20
C ALA A 810 0.13 -24.69 50.19
N GLY A 811 1.47 -24.69 50.19
CA GLY A 811 2.27 -25.36 49.20
C GLY A 811 2.33 -26.87 49.38
N HIS A 812 2.34 -27.59 48.27
CA HIS A 812 2.47 -29.03 48.18
C HIS A 812 3.70 -29.41 47.36
N LEU A 813 4.51 -30.32 47.88
CA LEU A 813 5.61 -30.96 47.15
C LEU A 813 5.38 -32.47 47.15
N ASN A 814 5.00 -33.01 46.00
CA ASN A 814 4.69 -34.42 45.82
C ASN A 814 5.86 -35.14 45.14
N LEU A 815 6.32 -36.20 45.78
CA LEU A 815 7.40 -37.07 45.33
C LEU A 815 6.78 -38.34 44.75
N ASN A 816 6.47 -38.32 43.47
CA ASN A 816 5.72 -39.38 42.82
C ASN A 816 6.69 -40.38 42.17
N LEU A 817 6.85 -41.55 42.78
CA LEU A 817 7.69 -42.62 42.23
C LEU A 817 6.95 -43.38 41.11
N ILE A 818 7.02 -42.86 39.88
CA ILE A 818 6.33 -43.42 38.70
C ILE A 818 7.29 -44.24 37.81
N GLY A 819 8.61 -44.14 38.03
CA GLY A 819 9.66 -44.79 37.23
C GLY A 819 10.75 -45.50 38.05
N HIS A 820 11.97 -45.57 37.47
CA HIS A 820 13.13 -46.23 38.11
C HIS A 820 14.02 -45.28 38.91
N ALA A 821 13.98 -43.98 38.62
CA ALA A 821 14.69 -42.95 39.37
C ALA A 821 13.83 -42.45 40.54
N LEU A 822 14.46 -42.23 41.69
CA LEU A 822 13.79 -41.59 42.82
C LEU A 822 13.51 -40.12 42.49
N PRO A 823 12.28 -39.62 42.72
CA PRO A 823 12.03 -38.19 42.80
C PRO A 823 13.07 -37.54 43.71
N THR A 824 13.79 -36.55 43.18
CA THR A 824 14.98 -35.99 43.85
C THR A 824 14.86 -34.49 44.03
N VAL A 825 15.11 -34.00 45.24
CA VAL A 825 15.25 -32.57 45.56
C VAL A 825 16.68 -32.30 46.02
N GLN A 826 17.30 -31.23 45.52
CA GLN A 826 18.70 -30.89 45.85
C GLN A 826 18.97 -29.37 45.82
N GLY A 827 20.14 -28.98 46.33
CA GLY A 827 20.61 -27.59 46.34
C GLY A 827 20.56 -26.94 47.73
N SER A 828 20.11 -25.70 47.80
CA SER A 828 19.97 -24.91 49.03
C SER A 828 18.95 -25.51 50.00
N ARG A 829 19.07 -25.12 51.28
CA ARG A 829 18.18 -25.57 52.35
C ARG A 829 16.71 -25.29 52.02
N LEU A 830 15.85 -26.30 52.19
CA LEU A 830 14.39 -26.17 52.10
C LEU A 830 13.79 -26.01 53.51
N ILE A 831 13.01 -24.96 53.72
CA ILE A 831 12.13 -24.83 54.88
C ILE A 831 10.71 -25.22 54.45
N ASN A 832 10.23 -26.38 54.90
CA ASN A 832 8.88 -26.82 54.65
C ASN A 832 7.92 -26.21 55.68
N ARG A 833 6.96 -25.39 55.25
CA ARG A 833 5.80 -24.98 56.07
C ARG A 833 4.48 -25.54 55.54
N GLY A 834 4.50 -26.18 54.37
CA GLY A 834 3.35 -26.79 53.71
C GLY A 834 3.33 -28.30 53.88
N THR A 835 2.98 -29.01 52.82
CA THR A 835 2.93 -30.48 52.80
C THR A 835 3.97 -31.05 51.84
N ILE A 836 4.85 -31.90 52.34
CA ILE A 836 5.66 -32.80 51.52
C ILE A 836 5.01 -34.17 51.58
N SER A 837 4.74 -34.80 50.44
CA SER A 837 4.17 -36.16 50.41
C SER A 837 4.84 -37.07 49.38
N GLY A 838 4.97 -38.36 49.67
CA GLY A 838 5.37 -39.38 48.68
C GLY A 838 6.66 -40.13 48.98
N ASP A 839 7.23 -40.72 47.92
CA ASP A 839 8.44 -41.55 47.94
C ASP A 839 9.56 -40.89 47.13
N GLY A 840 10.69 -40.59 47.75
CA GLY A 840 11.78 -39.90 47.09
C GLY A 840 12.98 -39.61 47.98
N GLN A 841 13.84 -38.69 47.52
CA GLN A 841 15.04 -38.31 48.25
C GLN A 841 15.31 -36.81 48.29
N PHE A 842 15.83 -36.35 49.42
CA PHE A 842 16.36 -35.01 49.62
C PHE A 842 17.88 -35.09 49.73
N LEU A 843 18.59 -34.39 48.84
CA LEU A 843 20.04 -34.22 48.86
C LEU A 843 20.45 -32.86 49.45
N ASN A 844 19.48 -32.04 49.83
CA ASN A 844 19.66 -30.76 50.51
C ASN A 844 19.15 -30.83 51.95
N GLN A 845 19.65 -29.92 52.80
CA GLN A 845 19.13 -29.74 54.15
C GLN A 845 17.60 -29.46 54.11
N LEU A 846 16.84 -30.16 54.95
CA LEU A 846 15.39 -30.02 55.07
C LEU A 846 15.00 -29.66 56.51
N GLU A 847 14.43 -28.48 56.70
CA GLU A 847 13.84 -28.02 57.96
C GLU A 847 12.31 -28.12 57.84
N ASN A 848 11.67 -28.93 58.67
CA ASN A 848 10.23 -29.18 58.62
C ASN A 848 9.48 -28.45 59.74
N ASP A 849 8.79 -27.39 59.35
CA ASP A 849 7.80 -26.63 60.12
C ASP A 849 6.34 -27.03 59.76
N GLY A 850 6.14 -27.82 58.70
CA GLY A 850 4.85 -28.20 58.14
C GLY A 850 4.51 -29.68 58.34
N GLU A 851 3.95 -30.32 57.32
CA GLU A 851 3.64 -31.75 57.31
C GLU A 851 4.53 -32.50 56.32
N VAL A 852 5.03 -33.66 56.74
CA VAL A 852 5.69 -34.64 55.89
C VAL A 852 4.90 -35.95 55.97
N ILE A 853 4.33 -36.39 54.85
CA ILE A 853 3.61 -37.66 54.70
C ILE A 853 4.49 -38.61 53.89
N VAL A 854 4.99 -39.67 54.52
CA VAL A 854 5.80 -40.66 53.81
C VAL A 854 4.88 -41.50 52.90
N GLY A 855 5.28 -41.80 51.67
CA GLY A 855 4.55 -42.69 50.76
C GLY A 855 3.30 -42.16 50.05
N HIS A 856 2.78 -41.01 50.49
CA HIS A 856 1.44 -40.44 50.22
C HIS A 856 0.37 -40.98 51.16
N GLN A 857 -0.74 -40.25 51.27
CA GLN A 857 -1.84 -40.67 52.14
C GLN A 857 -2.51 -41.94 51.59
N GLY A 858 -2.45 -43.03 52.36
CA GLY A 858 -2.99 -44.33 52.00
C GLY A 858 -2.03 -45.26 51.26
N ASP A 859 -0.78 -44.83 51.02
CA ASP A 859 0.22 -45.52 50.22
C ASP A 859 1.52 -45.65 51.01
N ILE A 860 2.13 -46.85 51.00
CA ILE A 860 3.41 -47.06 51.68
C ILE A 860 4.57 -46.56 50.82
N GLY A 861 5.50 -45.81 51.43
CA GLY A 861 6.72 -45.43 50.73
C GLY A 861 7.92 -45.13 51.62
N THR A 862 8.96 -44.61 50.97
CA THR A 862 10.22 -44.27 51.62
C THR A 862 10.68 -42.85 51.29
N ILE A 863 11.09 -42.09 52.31
CA ILE A 863 11.84 -40.84 52.11
C ILE A 863 13.29 -41.04 52.53
N ARG A 864 14.23 -40.71 51.65
CA ARG A 864 15.67 -40.72 51.94
C ARG A 864 16.18 -39.30 52.17
N LEU A 865 16.83 -39.06 53.30
CA LEU A 865 17.41 -37.78 53.71
C LEU A 865 18.93 -37.91 53.70
N ALA A 866 19.57 -37.42 52.65
CA ALA A 866 21.02 -37.50 52.48
C ALA A 866 21.78 -36.31 53.11
N ASP A 867 21.07 -35.27 53.52
CA ASP A 867 21.60 -34.10 54.23
C ASP A 867 20.79 -33.81 55.52
N GLU A 868 21.20 -32.79 56.29
CA GLU A 868 20.68 -32.55 57.64
C GLU A 868 19.16 -32.37 57.63
N PHE A 869 18.46 -33.07 58.53
CA PHE A 869 17.03 -32.93 58.69
C PHE A 869 16.69 -32.39 60.09
N ILE A 870 15.89 -31.33 60.12
CA ILE A 870 15.46 -30.66 61.34
C ILE A 870 13.94 -30.68 61.39
N GLN A 871 13.36 -31.56 62.21
CA GLN A 871 11.95 -31.47 62.60
C GLN A 871 11.82 -30.41 63.70
N THR A 872 10.98 -29.41 63.49
CA THR A 872 10.76 -28.37 64.50
C THR A 872 9.53 -28.67 65.37
N GLN A 873 9.32 -27.87 66.42
CA GLN A 873 8.20 -28.04 67.35
C GLN A 873 6.82 -27.91 66.68
N VAL A 874 6.73 -27.18 65.57
CA VAL A 874 5.47 -26.98 64.84
C VAL A 874 5.24 -28.01 63.74
N GLY A 875 6.31 -28.66 63.27
CA GLY A 875 6.23 -29.67 62.22
C GLY A 875 5.59 -30.97 62.67
N SER A 876 5.06 -31.72 61.71
CA SER A 876 4.54 -33.08 61.87
C SER A 876 5.13 -34.05 60.84
N MET A 877 5.25 -35.31 61.23
CA MET A 877 5.60 -36.42 60.34
C MET A 877 4.54 -37.51 60.45
N ALA A 878 3.94 -37.88 59.33
CA ALA A 878 2.94 -38.92 59.23
C ALA A 878 3.53 -40.20 58.62
N PHE A 879 3.25 -41.33 59.28
CA PHE A 879 3.66 -42.67 58.88
C PHE A 879 2.46 -43.61 58.90
N GLU A 880 2.43 -44.54 57.97
CA GLU A 880 1.35 -45.51 57.78
C GLU A 880 1.90 -46.94 57.92
N LEU A 881 1.16 -47.81 58.60
CA LEU A 881 1.54 -49.20 58.85
C LEU A 881 0.51 -50.16 58.25
N GLY A 882 0.92 -51.03 57.33
CA GLY A 882 0.10 -52.10 56.74
C GLY A 882 0.67 -53.52 56.92
N GLY A 883 1.91 -53.66 57.43
CA GLY A 883 2.61 -54.92 57.67
C GLY A 883 4.00 -54.70 58.29
N LEU A 884 4.90 -55.68 58.18
CA LEU A 884 6.19 -55.70 58.90
C LEU A 884 7.42 -55.46 58.01
N LEU A 885 7.25 -55.35 56.70
CA LEU A 885 8.35 -55.07 55.78
C LEU A 885 8.54 -53.54 55.58
N PRO A 886 9.72 -52.99 55.92
CA PRO A 886 9.97 -51.55 55.80
C PRO A 886 9.91 -51.07 54.35
N GLY A 887 9.33 -49.90 54.12
CA GLY A 887 9.24 -49.21 52.82
C GLY A 887 8.39 -49.92 51.78
N THR A 888 7.72 -51.02 52.15
CA THR A 888 6.83 -51.80 51.25
C THR A 888 5.53 -52.21 51.92
N GLU A 889 5.54 -52.46 53.23
CA GLU A 889 4.35 -52.69 54.03
C GLU A 889 4.16 -51.66 55.15
N PHE A 890 5.17 -50.86 55.47
CA PHE A 890 5.01 -49.69 56.34
C PHE A 890 5.99 -48.57 55.93
N ASP A 891 5.62 -47.33 56.24
CA ASP A 891 6.40 -46.15 55.86
C ASP A 891 7.76 -46.07 56.53
N ARG A 892 8.73 -45.53 55.79
CA ARG A 892 10.09 -45.42 56.30
C ARG A 892 10.79 -44.14 55.89
N VAL A 893 11.46 -43.52 56.85
CA VAL A 893 12.46 -42.48 56.60
C VAL A 893 13.85 -43.08 56.82
N ASN A 894 14.71 -42.93 55.81
CA ASN A 894 16.13 -43.27 55.91
C ASN A 894 16.96 -42.00 56.00
N HIS A 895 17.80 -41.85 57.02
CA HIS A 895 18.68 -40.68 57.14
C HIS A 895 20.17 -41.06 57.10
N GLU A 896 20.95 -40.31 56.34
CA GLU A 896 22.38 -40.59 56.13
C GLU A 896 23.29 -39.66 56.94
N VAL A 897 22.75 -38.55 57.43
CA VAL A 897 23.46 -37.59 58.28
C VAL A 897 22.64 -37.28 59.53
N ALA A 898 23.02 -36.22 60.26
CA ALA A 898 22.35 -35.86 61.51
C ALA A 898 20.86 -35.54 61.29
N MET A 899 20.02 -36.03 62.20
CA MET A 899 18.58 -35.80 62.23
C MET A 899 18.18 -35.31 63.62
N SER A 900 17.44 -34.20 63.70
CA SER A 900 16.87 -33.67 64.96
C SER A 900 15.36 -33.82 64.95
N LEU A 901 14.80 -34.38 66.02
CA LEU A 901 13.36 -34.61 66.19
C LEU A 901 12.73 -33.70 67.25
N ASP A 902 11.59 -33.11 66.91
CA ASP A 902 10.67 -32.38 67.78
C ASP A 902 9.23 -32.50 67.19
N GLY A 903 8.26 -31.71 67.63
CA GLY A 903 6.94 -31.63 67.01
C GLY A 903 6.10 -32.89 67.17
N THR A 904 5.29 -33.21 66.16
CA THR A 904 4.29 -34.29 66.24
C THR A 904 4.63 -35.47 65.35
N LEU A 905 4.65 -36.67 65.94
CA LEU A 905 4.58 -37.93 65.21
C LEU A 905 3.11 -38.35 65.04
N VAL A 906 2.69 -38.60 63.81
CA VAL A 906 1.37 -39.14 63.46
C VAL A 906 1.56 -40.52 62.87
N VAL A 907 0.84 -41.51 63.40
CA VAL A 907 0.87 -42.88 62.88
C VAL A 907 -0.55 -43.34 62.61
N SER A 908 -0.79 -43.85 61.41
CA SER A 908 -2.05 -44.46 61.00
C SER A 908 -1.83 -45.95 60.67
N LEU A 909 -2.90 -46.74 60.65
CA LEU A 909 -2.88 -48.11 60.17
C LEU A 909 -3.59 -48.14 58.81
N LEU A 910 -2.97 -48.76 57.81
CA LEU A 910 -3.62 -49.02 56.53
C LEU A 910 -4.58 -50.21 56.65
N ASP A 911 -5.67 -50.15 55.90
CA ASP A 911 -6.67 -51.21 55.82
C ASP A 911 -7.12 -51.74 57.20
N ASN A 912 -7.40 -53.04 57.29
CA ASN A 912 -7.69 -53.76 58.53
C ASN A 912 -6.41 -54.28 59.19
N TYR A 913 -5.28 -53.57 59.07
CA TYR A 913 -4.06 -54.00 59.71
C TYR A 913 -4.20 -53.88 61.24
N TYR A 914 -3.90 -54.97 61.94
CA TYR A 914 -3.88 -55.02 63.40
C TYR A 914 -2.51 -55.56 63.84
N PRO A 915 -1.62 -54.68 64.33
CA PRO A 915 -0.34 -55.10 64.88
C PRO A 915 -0.50 -56.18 65.96
N ALA A 916 0.33 -57.20 65.93
CA ALA A 916 0.41 -58.21 66.98
C ALA A 916 1.35 -57.74 68.11
N PRO A 917 1.07 -58.08 69.38
CA PRO A 917 2.00 -57.78 70.46
C PRO A 917 3.39 -58.36 70.21
N GLY A 918 4.41 -57.50 70.21
CA GLY A 918 5.79 -57.83 69.87
C GLY A 918 6.24 -57.34 68.50
N ASP A 919 5.32 -56.86 67.66
CA ASP A 919 5.66 -56.26 66.37
C ASP A 919 6.46 -54.96 66.57
N ILE A 920 7.47 -54.78 65.73
CA ILE A 920 8.39 -53.65 65.75
C ILE A 920 8.44 -53.02 64.37
N PHE A 921 8.14 -51.72 64.30
CA PHE A 921 8.17 -50.94 63.06
C PHE A 921 9.27 -49.90 63.18
N ARG A 922 10.37 -50.08 62.44
CA ARG A 922 11.44 -49.09 62.39
C ARG A 922 11.12 -48.02 61.36
N ILE A 923 10.37 -47.01 61.80
CA ILE A 923 9.87 -45.93 60.95
C ILE A 923 10.96 -44.91 60.57
N ILE A 924 12.01 -44.78 61.39
CA ILE A 924 13.21 -43.99 61.08
C ILE A 924 14.42 -44.90 61.26
N ASP A 925 15.29 -44.98 60.26
CA ASP A 925 16.53 -45.76 60.30
C ASP A 925 17.68 -44.95 59.69
N GLY A 926 18.84 -44.98 60.33
CA GLY A 926 20.06 -44.37 59.84
C GLY A 926 21.27 -45.26 60.03
N ASN A 927 22.40 -44.85 59.49
CA ASN A 927 23.67 -45.52 59.79
C ASN A 927 24.05 -45.20 61.25
N PRO A 928 24.67 -46.12 62.03
CA PRO A 928 25.23 -45.82 63.35
C PRO A 928 26.10 -44.55 63.47
N THR A 929 26.64 -44.02 62.38
CA THR A 929 27.37 -42.75 62.34
C THR A 929 26.50 -41.50 62.15
N SER A 930 25.25 -41.68 61.73
CA SER A 930 24.25 -40.65 61.48
C SER A 930 23.46 -40.45 62.78
N MET A 931 23.81 -39.42 63.55
CA MET A 931 23.23 -39.25 64.88
C MET A 931 21.79 -38.74 64.79
N LEU A 932 20.89 -39.43 65.49
CA LEU A 932 19.54 -38.96 65.79
C LEU A 932 19.55 -38.26 67.16
N SER A 933 19.05 -37.03 67.22
CA SER A 933 18.90 -36.24 68.44
C SER A 933 17.45 -35.78 68.63
N GLY A 934 17.08 -35.47 69.87
CA GLY A 934 15.70 -35.09 70.20
C GLY A 934 14.72 -36.27 70.23
N THR A 935 13.44 -35.95 70.40
CA THR A 935 12.30 -36.88 70.42
C THR A 935 11.07 -36.11 69.95
N PHE A 936 10.07 -36.77 69.36
CA PHE A 936 8.80 -36.11 69.07
C PHE A 936 8.14 -35.63 70.38
N SER A 937 7.77 -34.35 70.42
CA SER A 937 7.11 -33.71 71.56
C SER A 937 5.68 -34.21 71.77
N GLN A 938 5.01 -34.62 70.69
CA GLN A 938 3.69 -35.23 70.70
C GLN A 938 3.66 -36.48 69.84
N THR A 939 2.94 -37.51 70.29
CA THR A 939 2.73 -38.75 69.52
C THR A 939 1.23 -39.00 69.40
N LEU A 940 0.77 -39.16 68.16
CA LEU A 940 -0.60 -39.49 67.78
C LEU A 940 -0.59 -40.89 67.18
N LEU A 941 -0.79 -41.89 68.03
CA LEU A 941 -0.66 -43.31 67.68
C LEU A 941 -2.06 -43.96 67.51
N PRO A 942 -2.18 -45.02 66.69
CA PRO A 942 -3.42 -45.78 66.55
C PRO A 942 -3.87 -46.42 67.85
N ALA A 943 -5.12 -46.88 67.88
CA ALA A 943 -5.66 -47.60 69.04
C ALA A 943 -4.80 -48.82 69.41
N GLY A 944 -4.54 -48.99 70.72
CA GLY A 944 -3.69 -50.05 71.27
C GLY A 944 -2.66 -49.50 72.26
N GLN A 945 -1.72 -50.34 72.69
CA GLN A 945 -0.63 -49.91 73.57
C GLN A 945 0.68 -49.94 72.78
N TRP A 946 1.33 -48.78 72.69
CA TRP A 946 2.52 -48.58 71.88
C TRP A 946 3.64 -48.00 72.74
N ASP A 947 4.84 -48.51 72.55
CA ASP A 947 6.08 -47.89 73.02
C ASP A 947 6.83 -47.27 71.84
N VAL A 948 7.22 -46.00 71.95
CA VAL A 948 8.12 -45.35 70.99
C VAL A 948 9.54 -45.39 71.54
N PHE A 949 10.41 -46.18 70.90
CA PHE A 949 11.79 -46.36 71.33
C PHE A 949 12.73 -45.55 70.44
N TYR A 950 13.43 -44.59 71.04
CA TYR A 950 14.41 -43.74 70.38
C TYR A 950 15.82 -44.32 70.58
N GLY A 951 16.40 -44.84 69.50
CA GLY A 951 17.81 -45.20 69.41
C GLY A 951 18.66 -44.00 69.01
N SER A 952 19.99 -44.17 68.98
CA SER A 952 20.91 -43.09 68.57
C SER A 952 20.95 -42.83 67.06
N TYR A 953 20.26 -43.65 66.25
CA TYR A 953 20.18 -43.55 64.79
C TYR A 953 18.86 -44.17 64.25
N PHE A 954 17.87 -44.44 65.11
CA PHE A 954 16.61 -45.06 64.67
C PHE A 954 15.46 -44.74 65.62
N VAL A 955 14.23 -44.86 65.13
CA VAL A 955 12.99 -44.83 65.93
C VAL A 955 12.18 -46.08 65.63
N ASP A 956 11.94 -46.89 66.66
CA ASP A 956 11.08 -48.07 66.60
C ASP A 956 9.72 -47.77 67.26
N LEU A 957 8.62 -48.09 66.59
CA LEU A 957 7.31 -48.27 67.22
C LEU A 957 7.17 -49.73 67.63
N ARG A 958 6.83 -50.00 68.89
CA ARG A 958 6.63 -51.36 69.39
C ARG A 958 5.20 -51.52 69.88
N PHE A 959 4.48 -52.45 69.28
CA PHE A 959 3.14 -52.78 69.75
C PHE A 959 3.25 -53.75 70.94
N ILE A 960 2.75 -53.36 72.11
CA ILE A 960 2.89 -54.16 73.33
C ILE A 960 1.55 -54.72 73.79
N ALA A 961 1.61 -55.90 74.41
CA ALA A 961 0.41 -56.55 74.92
C ALA A 961 -0.21 -55.68 76.01
N VAL A 962 -1.47 -55.30 75.85
CA VAL A 962 -2.28 -54.77 76.95
C VAL A 962 -2.37 -55.89 78.00
N PRO A 963 -1.93 -55.68 79.25
CA PRO A 963 -2.09 -56.70 80.29
C PRO A 963 -3.59 -57.00 80.44
N GLU A 964 -4.05 -58.19 80.04
CA GLU A 964 -5.46 -58.53 80.17
C GLU A 964 -5.88 -58.41 81.65
N PRO A 965 -6.92 -57.61 81.99
CA PRO A 965 -7.37 -57.46 83.37
C PRO A 965 -7.76 -58.79 84.04
N ALA A 966 -8.07 -59.83 83.25
CA ALA A 966 -8.47 -61.14 83.75
C ALA A 966 -7.37 -61.86 84.55
N THR A 967 -6.09 -61.60 84.27
CA THR A 967 -4.98 -62.28 84.97
C THR A 967 -4.78 -61.74 86.40
N VAL A 968 -5.16 -60.48 86.65
CA VAL A 968 -5.12 -59.88 88.00
C VAL A 968 -6.29 -60.38 88.86
N TRP A 969 -7.45 -60.67 88.26
CA TRP A 969 -8.59 -61.24 88.98
C TRP A 969 -8.42 -62.73 89.31
N TYR A 970 -7.75 -63.52 88.47
CA TYR A 970 -7.44 -64.92 88.81
C TYR A 970 -6.33 -65.09 89.84
N LEU A 971 -5.37 -64.15 89.95
CA LEU A 971 -4.32 -64.19 90.99
C LEU A 971 -4.83 -63.74 92.38
N LEU A 972 -5.89 -62.94 92.44
CA LEU A 972 -6.55 -62.51 93.69
C LEU A 972 -7.64 -63.49 94.19
N ALA A 973 -8.08 -64.45 93.37
CA ALA A 973 -9.09 -65.44 93.73
C ALA A 973 -8.55 -66.75 94.36
N THR A 974 -7.23 -66.97 94.45
CA THR A 974 -6.63 -68.22 94.96
C THR A 974 -5.99 -68.14 96.36
N ILE A 975 -6.21 -67.08 97.14
CA ILE A 975 -5.56 -66.87 98.46
C ILE A 975 -6.33 -67.38 99.71
N PRO A 976 -7.60 -67.85 99.68
CA PRO A 976 -8.16 -68.55 100.84
C PRO A 976 -8.50 -70.03 100.56
N ALA A 977 -7.50 -70.88 100.30
CA ALA A 977 -7.70 -72.35 100.25
C ALA A 977 -6.53 -73.23 100.74
N LEU A 978 -5.52 -72.71 101.45
CA LEU A 978 -4.37 -73.52 101.92
C LEU A 978 -3.99 -73.36 103.41
N LEU A 979 -4.91 -72.92 104.27
CA LEU A 979 -4.79 -73.06 105.73
C LEU A 979 -6.10 -73.54 106.38
N ARG A 980 -6.57 -74.73 106.00
CA ARG A 980 -7.46 -75.55 106.84
C ARG A 980 -7.35 -77.04 106.47
N MET A 981 -6.46 -77.76 107.16
CA MET A 981 -6.72 -79.09 107.77
C MET A 981 -5.42 -79.90 107.97
N ARG A 982 -4.95 -79.96 109.22
CA ARG A 982 -4.50 -81.21 109.86
C ARG A 982 -4.93 -81.13 111.33
N ARG A 983 -6.14 -81.62 111.60
CA ARG A 983 -6.46 -82.94 112.20
C ARG A 983 -6.29 -82.96 113.71
N THR A 984 -7.44 -82.91 114.38
CA THR A 984 -7.70 -83.43 115.73
C THR A 984 -7.62 -84.96 115.78
N THR A 985 -7.62 -85.43 117.03
CA THR A 985 -7.72 -86.80 117.60
C THR A 985 -6.38 -87.47 117.91
N SER A 986 -5.91 -87.74 119.14
CA SER A 986 -6.41 -87.80 120.54
C SER A 986 -5.82 -89.08 121.15
N THR A 987 -5.01 -88.97 122.21
CA THR A 987 -5.13 -89.65 123.53
C THR A 987 -3.83 -89.45 124.34
N CYS A 988 -3.75 -88.38 125.13
CA CYS A 988 -3.70 -88.36 126.59
C CYS A 988 -3.75 -86.91 127.08
#